data_AF-A0A1V5UP13-F1
#
_entry.id   AF-A0A1V5UP13-F1
#
_cell.length_a   1.000
_cell.length_b   1.000
_cell.length_c   1.000
_cell.angle_alpha   90.00
_cell.angle_beta   90.00
_cell.angle_gamma   90.00
#
_symmetry.space_group_name_H-M   'P 1'
#
loop_
_entity.id
_entity.type
_entity.pdbx_description
1 polymer ?
#
loop_
_entity_poly.entity_id
_entity_poly.type
_entity_poly.pdbx_seq_one_letter_code
_entity_poly.pdbx_strand_id
1 'polypeptide(L)'
;MKKPSQKVKNSTELFHSMIQDLLLLAWVWLAVMQIPWLIDMLIPRTTGSENMLHIHILQKITPVAGLVGFACLMLVFYYSQCKFAFGYAQEHSISIPHCLLRLPIIRLFFWFGLIPDKNASWLRILCSLQLATTVMAWGFWIVSGPMNFYGLAAMLIGILAGIQLMKRLCGGILSRFLRIGWLVWSGLFFLFLSIGYFMLFYLDTQLEAERVQWRSAGIPLTRNEAEVFYYQGTPPCPGFTELCDRYLNRNDKLDSVICNSPSGYYQQPESERQKGRVYLTSEQAKRDFGGMEQLIESKLFLKYRLELKTPMSETLIPHVNYERELTRWLAARIIYAVEEKDRAEAMRLFRLMTKFQETALRNNSGIGALVAAACENIRCDTLAVLLGSGFVTDADLDELEQFNHGREKKLHSAFQAGIRDSAAMGYEFAFNWTEFYTDLERNRQLTIRTESDEYFNFLCGFSSGVSRPMLFLLRGRGTRQSPLFLWTEVFAKLDLLYWMQSQRSVVNYGDDTDDYYLRSESRNTRLRFEARRLSYLECVLNTANDHFFRQYANAVTFLRMSDLSLKIERFRRHHGHLPKTLNELGVKLPVDALSGESIRYTYGKIRLWEYDTVSCIYKSRELPGWQLSSPGRNWQPSTGQVAEARVGKGSITQLADNDPRHEAKRLFFTVITQWPVPAPPESPKVENSPFKTWQQSLTVPK
;
A
#
# COMPACT_ATOMS: atom_id res chain seq x y z
N MET A 1 0.81 15.65 -71.46
CA MET A 1 -0.07 15.46 -70.28
C MET A 1 -0.39 16.83 -69.67
N LYS A 2 -1.61 17.35 -69.87
CA LYS A 2 -2.08 18.57 -69.18
C LYS A 2 -2.41 18.18 -67.73
N LYS A 3 -1.79 18.84 -66.75
CA LYS A 3 -2.24 18.77 -65.34
C LYS A 3 -3.73 19.16 -65.33
N PRO A 4 -4.62 18.34 -64.72
CA PRO A 4 -6.01 18.76 -64.58
C PRO A 4 -6.04 20.09 -63.82
N SER A 5 -6.69 21.11 -64.40
CA SER A 5 -6.86 22.40 -63.76
C SER A 5 -7.65 22.17 -62.46
N GLN A 6 -6.98 22.35 -61.32
CA GLN A 6 -7.62 22.28 -60.01
C GLN A 6 -8.73 23.34 -59.97
N LYS A 7 -9.99 22.91 -59.94
CA LYS A 7 -11.14 23.79 -59.82
C LYS A 7 -11.01 24.54 -58.49
N VAL A 8 -10.80 25.86 -58.54
CA VAL A 8 -10.66 26.69 -57.34
C VAL A 8 -12.00 26.68 -56.62
N LYS A 9 -12.02 26.17 -55.39
CA LYS A 9 -13.23 26.11 -54.55
C LYS A 9 -13.65 27.53 -54.18
N ASN A 10 -14.94 27.84 -54.26
CA ASN A 10 -15.47 29.12 -53.80
C ASN A 10 -15.46 29.21 -52.25
N SER A 11 -15.58 30.41 -51.70
CA SER A 11 -15.54 30.68 -50.26
C SER A 11 -16.62 29.89 -49.49
N THR A 12 -17.79 29.68 -50.10
CA THR A 12 -18.87 28.89 -49.51
C THR A 12 -18.51 27.39 -49.40
N GLU A 13 -17.90 26.82 -50.43
CA GLU A 13 -17.39 25.43 -50.44
C GLU A 13 -16.24 25.25 -49.45
N LEU A 14 -15.34 26.24 -49.34
CA LEU A 14 -14.26 26.26 -48.37
C LEU A 14 -14.78 26.33 -46.93
N PHE A 15 -15.81 27.14 -46.68
CA PHE A 15 -16.48 27.22 -45.38
C PHE A 15 -17.16 25.90 -45.01
N HIS A 16 -17.90 25.27 -45.93
CA HIS A 16 -18.52 23.97 -45.68
C HIS A 16 -17.49 22.86 -45.40
N SER A 17 -16.40 22.82 -46.18
CA SER A 17 -15.28 21.88 -45.97
C SER A 17 -14.66 22.06 -44.58
N MET A 18 -14.41 23.30 -44.17
CA MET A 18 -13.88 23.60 -42.85
C MET A 18 -14.80 23.10 -41.74
N ILE A 19 -16.10 23.38 -41.83
CA ILE A 19 -17.06 22.97 -40.79
C ILE A 19 -17.15 21.44 -40.71
N GLN A 20 -17.07 20.75 -41.85
CA GLN A 20 -17.02 19.29 -41.89
C GLN A 20 -15.76 18.73 -41.22
N ASP A 21 -14.59 19.30 -41.53
CA ASP A 21 -13.31 18.87 -40.94
C ASP A 21 -13.28 19.10 -39.42
N LEU A 22 -13.80 20.25 -38.95
CA LEU A 22 -13.92 20.55 -37.53
C LEU A 22 -14.87 19.60 -36.82
N LEU A 23 -16.03 19.32 -37.43
CA LEU A 23 -17.02 18.42 -36.85
C LEU A 23 -16.45 17.00 -36.75
N LEU A 24 -15.80 16.49 -37.81
CA LEU A 24 -15.16 15.17 -37.80
C LEU A 24 -14.13 15.07 -36.67
N LEU A 25 -13.26 16.07 -36.54
CA LEU A 25 -12.22 16.06 -35.53
C LEU A 25 -12.80 16.25 -34.12
N ALA A 26 -13.91 16.97 -33.96
CA ALA A 26 -14.62 17.10 -32.69
C ALA A 26 -15.27 15.78 -32.27
N TRP A 27 -15.77 14.98 -33.23
CA TRP A 27 -16.22 13.62 -32.98
C TRP A 27 -15.09 12.69 -32.56
N VAL A 28 -13.95 12.73 -33.25
CA VAL A 28 -12.75 11.96 -32.86
C VAL A 28 -12.29 12.35 -31.46
N TRP A 29 -12.24 13.65 -31.17
CA TRP A 29 -11.87 14.15 -29.84
C TRP A 29 -12.84 13.67 -28.76
N LEU A 30 -14.15 13.81 -28.99
CA LEU A 30 -15.16 13.32 -28.06
C LEU A 30 -15.01 11.81 -27.82
N ALA A 31 -14.82 11.02 -28.88
CA ALA A 31 -14.62 9.58 -28.79
C ALA A 31 -13.37 9.22 -27.99
N VAL A 32 -12.24 9.88 -28.23
CA VAL A 32 -10.98 9.68 -27.46
C VAL A 32 -11.20 9.98 -25.98
N MET A 33 -11.95 11.03 -25.64
CA MET A 33 -12.29 11.34 -24.26
C MET A 33 -13.23 10.31 -23.60
N GLN A 34 -13.99 9.53 -24.39
CA GLN A 34 -14.82 8.43 -23.88
C GLN A 34 -14.06 7.11 -23.68
N ILE A 35 -12.94 6.89 -24.39
CA ILE A 35 -12.21 5.61 -24.38
C ILE A 35 -11.96 5.08 -22.96
N PRO A 36 -11.49 5.86 -21.98
CA PRO A 36 -11.21 5.34 -20.64
C PRO A 36 -12.47 4.89 -19.90
N TRP A 37 -13.59 5.59 -20.12
CA TRP A 37 -14.88 5.24 -19.53
C TRP A 37 -15.45 3.98 -20.15
N LEU A 38 -15.38 3.86 -21.47
CA LEU A 38 -15.76 2.63 -22.18
C LEU A 38 -14.89 1.45 -21.73
N ILE A 39 -13.60 1.66 -21.55
CA ILE A 39 -12.67 0.63 -21.07
C ILE A 39 -12.99 0.22 -19.64
N ASP A 40 -13.21 1.15 -18.71
CA ASP A 40 -13.53 0.81 -17.30
C ASP A 40 -14.91 0.14 -17.16
N MET A 41 -15.89 0.48 -18.02
CA MET A 41 -17.19 -0.19 -18.04
C MET A 41 -17.19 -1.55 -18.75
N LEU A 42 -16.43 -1.70 -19.84
CA LEU A 42 -16.49 -2.88 -20.71
C LEU A 42 -15.46 -3.94 -20.34
N ILE A 43 -14.32 -3.56 -19.77
CA ILE A 43 -13.31 -4.53 -19.33
C ILE A 43 -13.71 -5.02 -17.94
N PRO A 44 -14.02 -6.32 -17.78
CA PRO A 44 -14.19 -6.89 -16.46
C PRO A 44 -12.91 -6.64 -15.67
N ARG A 45 -13.02 -6.00 -14.50
CA ARG A 45 -11.91 -5.81 -13.54
C ARG A 45 -11.31 -7.14 -13.02
N THR A 46 -11.75 -8.27 -13.56
CA THR A 46 -11.24 -9.63 -13.28
C THR A 46 -10.03 -10.02 -14.13
N THR A 47 -9.60 -9.19 -15.09
CA THR A 47 -8.35 -9.45 -15.84
C THR A 47 -7.15 -8.98 -15.02
N GLY A 48 -6.06 -9.77 -14.99
CA GLY A 48 -4.98 -9.69 -14.00
C GLY A 48 -4.35 -8.30 -13.74
N SER A 49 -3.60 -8.20 -12.64
CA SER A 49 -3.06 -6.93 -12.10
C SER A 49 -2.30 -6.04 -13.10
N GLU A 50 -1.65 -6.61 -14.11
CA GLU A 50 -0.93 -5.88 -15.16
C GLU A 50 -1.87 -5.09 -16.08
N ASN A 51 -3.02 -5.66 -16.45
CA ASN A 51 -4.01 -4.98 -17.28
C ASN A 51 -4.64 -3.78 -16.55
N MET A 52 -4.85 -3.91 -15.24
CA MET A 52 -5.37 -2.81 -14.41
C MET A 52 -4.41 -1.63 -14.36
N LEU A 53 -3.09 -1.88 -14.23
CA LEU A 53 -2.08 -0.81 -14.27
C LEU A 53 -2.12 -0.05 -15.61
N HIS A 54 -2.22 -0.76 -16.74
CA HIS A 54 -2.32 -0.12 -18.06
C HIS A 54 -3.59 0.73 -18.21
N ILE A 55 -4.73 0.27 -17.67
CA ILE A 55 -5.99 1.03 -17.67
C ILE A 55 -5.82 2.31 -16.82
N HIS A 56 -5.19 2.23 -15.65
CA HIS A 56 -4.94 3.39 -14.79
C HIS A 56 -3.99 4.40 -15.45
N ILE A 57 -2.92 3.92 -16.09
CA ILE A 57 -2.01 4.77 -16.87
C ILE A 57 -2.77 5.46 -18.00
N LEU A 58 -3.63 4.74 -18.72
CA LEU A 58 -4.45 5.30 -19.79
C LEU A 58 -5.42 6.39 -19.27
N GLN A 59 -6.10 6.14 -18.14
CA GLN A 59 -6.97 7.12 -17.47
C GLN A 59 -6.20 8.40 -17.07
N LYS A 60 -4.96 8.24 -16.59
CA LYS A 60 -4.05 9.35 -16.24
C LYS A 60 -3.55 10.11 -17.48
N ILE A 61 -3.32 9.45 -18.61
CA ILE A 61 -2.86 10.11 -19.86
C ILE A 61 -4.02 10.77 -20.62
N THR A 62 -5.27 10.40 -20.33
CA THR A 62 -6.45 10.90 -21.05
C THR A 62 -6.57 12.41 -21.12
N PRO A 63 -6.35 13.20 -20.03
CA PRO A 63 -6.37 14.65 -20.12
C PRO A 63 -5.34 15.19 -21.12
N VAL A 64 -4.15 14.55 -21.19
CA VAL A 64 -3.10 14.91 -22.16
C VAL A 64 -3.54 14.59 -23.58
N ALA A 65 -4.13 13.41 -23.83
CA ALA A 65 -4.72 13.08 -25.12
C ALA A 65 -5.85 14.05 -25.51
N GLY A 66 -6.66 14.45 -24.54
CA GLY A 66 -7.70 15.48 -24.68
C GLY A 66 -7.13 16.84 -25.08
N LEU A 67 -6.03 17.27 -24.46
CA LEU A 67 -5.34 18.50 -24.83
C LEU A 67 -4.73 18.40 -26.23
N VAL A 68 -4.09 17.29 -26.58
CA VAL A 68 -3.52 17.07 -27.92
C VAL A 68 -4.61 17.13 -28.98
N GLY A 69 -5.73 16.44 -28.76
CA GLY A 69 -6.86 16.49 -29.69
C GLY A 69 -7.48 17.88 -29.78
N PHE A 70 -7.57 18.63 -28.67
CA PHE A 70 -7.98 20.03 -28.69
C PHE A 70 -6.98 20.91 -29.48
N ALA A 71 -5.67 20.71 -29.31
CA ALA A 71 -4.65 21.41 -30.09
C ALA A 71 -4.74 21.09 -31.59
N CYS A 72 -5.01 19.83 -31.95
CA CYS A 72 -5.26 19.44 -33.34
C CYS A 72 -6.50 20.16 -33.91
N LEU A 73 -7.59 20.23 -33.13
CA LEU A 73 -8.80 21.00 -33.50
C LEU A 73 -8.46 22.45 -33.81
N MET A 74 -7.64 23.07 -32.96
CA MET A 74 -7.15 24.42 -33.18
C MET A 74 -6.35 24.51 -34.48
N LEU A 75 -5.34 23.67 -34.69
CA LEU A 75 -4.49 23.74 -35.88
C LEU A 75 -5.28 23.59 -37.18
N VAL A 76 -6.26 22.67 -37.21
CA VAL A 76 -7.16 22.50 -38.35
C VAL A 76 -8.03 23.75 -38.54
N PHE A 77 -8.59 24.31 -37.47
CA PHE A 77 -9.33 25.57 -37.54
C PHE A 77 -8.48 26.70 -38.10
N TYR A 78 -7.26 26.88 -37.60
CA TYR A 78 -6.32 27.90 -38.03
C TYR A 78 -5.95 27.73 -39.52
N TYR A 79 -5.63 26.51 -39.94
CA TYR A 79 -5.28 26.21 -41.32
C TYR A 79 -6.45 26.46 -42.27
N SER A 80 -7.65 26.04 -41.88
CA SER A 80 -8.88 26.24 -42.66
C SER A 80 -9.30 27.71 -42.72
N GLN A 81 -9.13 28.49 -41.64
CA GLN A 81 -9.30 29.94 -41.66
C GLN A 81 -8.37 30.60 -42.68
N CYS A 82 -7.11 30.15 -42.80
CA CYS A 82 -6.17 30.69 -43.80
C CYS A 82 -6.62 30.39 -45.23
N LYS A 83 -7.08 29.15 -45.50
CA LYS A 83 -7.61 28.77 -46.82
C LYS A 83 -8.84 29.58 -47.18
N PHE A 84 -9.75 29.75 -46.23
CA PHE A 84 -10.97 30.53 -46.42
C PHE A 84 -10.65 32.01 -46.68
N ALA A 85 -9.76 32.63 -45.88
CA ALA A 85 -9.33 34.02 -46.08
C ALA A 85 -8.71 34.23 -47.47
N PHE A 86 -7.85 33.30 -47.91
CA PHE A 86 -7.23 33.37 -49.22
C PHE A 86 -8.23 33.23 -50.37
N GLY A 87 -9.14 32.24 -50.29
CA GLY A 87 -10.19 32.05 -51.30
C GLY A 87 -11.14 33.24 -51.37
N TYR A 88 -11.52 33.80 -50.22
CA TYR A 88 -12.37 34.98 -50.15
C TYR A 88 -11.69 36.23 -50.75
N ALA A 89 -10.40 36.43 -50.51
CA ALA A 89 -9.63 37.51 -51.10
C ALA A 89 -9.50 37.38 -52.63
N GLN A 90 -9.29 36.16 -53.14
CA GLN A 90 -9.28 35.88 -54.57
C GLN A 90 -10.62 36.19 -55.24
N GLU A 91 -11.75 35.84 -54.61
CA GLU A 91 -13.09 36.17 -55.11
C GLU A 91 -13.35 37.67 -55.21
N HIS A 92 -12.70 38.46 -54.36
CA HIS A 92 -12.85 39.92 -54.31
C HIS A 92 -11.68 40.66 -54.98
N SER A 93 -10.80 39.95 -55.70
CA SER A 93 -9.63 40.52 -56.40
C SER A 93 -8.64 41.26 -55.50
N ILE A 94 -8.49 40.83 -54.25
CA ILE A 94 -7.58 41.43 -53.26
C ILE A 94 -6.28 40.63 -53.22
N SER A 95 -5.15 41.28 -53.49
CA SER A 95 -3.82 40.65 -53.43
C SER A 95 -3.34 40.49 -51.99
N ILE A 96 -3.08 39.25 -51.55
CA ILE A 96 -2.58 38.97 -50.20
C ILE A 96 -1.37 38.03 -50.23
N PRO A 97 -0.25 38.36 -49.58
CA PRO A 97 0.88 37.46 -49.41
C PRO A 97 0.50 36.25 -48.56
N HIS A 98 0.61 35.05 -49.13
CA HIS A 98 0.30 33.78 -48.45
C HIS A 98 1.05 33.56 -47.13
N CYS A 99 2.27 34.10 -47.01
CA CYS A 99 3.10 33.97 -45.82
C CYS A 99 2.54 34.75 -44.62
N LEU A 100 1.95 35.93 -44.85
CA LEU A 100 1.43 36.81 -43.79
C LEU A 100 0.15 36.26 -43.15
N LEU A 101 -0.66 35.52 -43.92
CA LEU A 101 -1.88 34.88 -43.42
C LEU A 101 -1.61 33.73 -42.44
N ARG A 102 -0.38 33.21 -42.34
CA ARG A 102 -0.01 32.15 -41.39
C ARG A 102 0.22 32.66 -39.97
N LEU A 103 0.37 33.98 -39.80
CA LEU A 103 0.56 34.60 -38.49
C LEU A 103 -0.82 34.95 -37.87
N PRO A 104 -1.21 34.36 -36.70
CA PRO A 104 -2.58 34.45 -36.19
C PRO A 104 -3.08 35.88 -35.96
N ILE A 105 -2.24 36.73 -35.37
CA ILE A 105 -2.56 38.13 -35.06
C ILE A 105 -2.67 38.94 -36.36
N ILE A 106 -1.69 38.81 -37.24
CA ILE A 106 -1.65 39.51 -38.53
C ILE A 106 -2.86 39.15 -39.39
N ARG A 107 -3.24 37.86 -39.41
CA ARG A 107 -4.44 37.39 -40.11
C ARG A 107 -5.72 38.05 -39.58
N LEU A 108 -5.86 38.23 -38.27
CA LEU A 108 -7.01 38.92 -37.66
C LEU A 108 -7.04 40.41 -38.01
N PHE A 109 -5.89 41.07 -38.10
CA PHE A 109 -5.80 42.43 -38.64
C PHE A 109 -6.19 42.51 -40.12
N PHE A 110 -5.87 41.50 -40.94
CA PHE A 110 -6.36 41.42 -42.32
C PHE A 110 -7.87 41.24 -42.41
N TRP A 111 -8.49 40.45 -41.51
CA TRP A 111 -9.94 40.32 -41.45
C TRP A 111 -10.63 41.69 -41.24
N PHE A 112 -10.05 42.58 -40.42
CA PHE A 112 -10.59 43.94 -40.24
C PHE A 112 -10.64 44.75 -41.54
N GLY A 113 -9.65 44.61 -42.42
CA GLY A 113 -9.59 45.30 -43.70
C GLY A 113 -10.51 44.73 -44.79
N LEU A 114 -10.98 43.49 -44.62
CA LEU A 114 -11.82 42.78 -45.59
C LEU A 114 -13.34 42.92 -45.32
N ILE A 115 -13.73 43.58 -44.23
CA ILE A 115 -15.14 43.72 -43.82
C ILE A 115 -15.79 44.90 -44.59
N PRO A 116 -16.82 44.68 -45.42
CA PRO A 116 -17.49 45.75 -46.17
C PRO A 116 -18.31 46.69 -45.26
N ASP A 117 -18.28 47.99 -45.58
CA ASP A 117 -18.83 49.07 -44.71
C ASP A 117 -20.32 48.94 -44.38
N LYS A 118 -21.14 48.33 -45.27
CA LYS A 118 -22.60 48.25 -45.10
C LYS A 118 -23.08 47.33 -43.95
N ASN A 119 -22.21 46.48 -43.37
CA ASN A 119 -22.52 45.60 -42.22
C ASN A 119 -21.39 45.58 -41.18
N ALA A 120 -20.54 46.62 -41.18
CA ALA A 120 -19.22 46.56 -40.58
C ALA A 120 -19.21 46.42 -39.05
N SER A 121 -20.17 47.04 -38.34
CA SER A 121 -20.11 47.13 -36.87
C SER A 121 -20.13 45.76 -36.18
N TRP A 122 -21.04 44.86 -36.57
CA TRP A 122 -21.15 43.53 -35.96
C TRP A 122 -20.01 42.59 -36.34
N LEU A 123 -19.56 42.62 -37.60
CA LEU A 123 -18.44 41.81 -38.07
C LEU A 123 -17.12 42.25 -37.42
N ARG A 124 -16.93 43.56 -37.20
CA ARG A 124 -15.79 44.11 -36.45
C ARG A 124 -15.83 43.67 -34.98
N ILE A 125 -16.99 43.60 -34.34
CA ILE A 125 -17.13 43.07 -32.97
C ILE A 125 -16.70 41.60 -32.91
N LEU A 126 -17.14 40.75 -33.84
CA LEU A 126 -16.74 39.33 -33.86
C LEU A 126 -15.24 39.15 -34.09
N CYS A 127 -14.63 39.99 -34.94
CA CYS A 127 -13.20 39.98 -35.18
C CYS A 127 -12.39 40.45 -33.95
N SER A 128 -12.84 41.53 -33.29
CA SER A 128 -12.28 42.00 -32.02
C SER A 128 -12.38 40.93 -30.92
N LEU A 129 -13.53 40.26 -30.84
CA LEU A 129 -13.76 39.19 -29.87
C LEU A 129 -12.80 38.02 -30.11
N GLN A 130 -12.68 37.57 -31.36
CA GLN A 130 -11.74 36.50 -31.70
C GLN A 130 -10.28 36.89 -31.35
N LEU A 131 -9.88 38.14 -31.61
CA LEU A 131 -8.54 38.63 -31.26
C LEU A 131 -8.32 38.68 -29.75
N ALA A 132 -9.24 39.30 -29.02
CA ALA A 132 -9.15 39.45 -27.57
C ALA A 132 -9.09 38.08 -26.88
N THR A 133 -9.95 37.14 -27.26
CA THR A 133 -9.99 35.82 -26.63
C THR A 133 -8.79 34.96 -27.02
N THR A 134 -8.24 35.11 -28.23
CA THR A 134 -6.99 34.45 -28.63
C THR A 134 -5.81 34.95 -27.79
N VAL A 135 -5.69 36.28 -27.61
CA VAL A 135 -4.64 36.89 -26.77
C VAL A 135 -4.80 36.46 -25.31
N MET A 136 -6.01 36.50 -24.77
CA MET A 136 -6.30 36.04 -23.41
C MET A 136 -5.93 34.56 -23.23
N ALA A 137 -6.27 33.70 -24.18
CA ALA A 137 -5.93 32.30 -24.09
C ALA A 137 -4.43 32.04 -24.08
N TRP A 138 -3.66 32.70 -24.94
CA TRP A 138 -2.19 32.64 -24.91
C TRP A 138 -1.62 33.18 -23.60
N GLY A 139 -2.17 34.28 -23.09
CA GLY A 139 -1.79 34.83 -21.78
C GLY A 139 -2.00 33.81 -20.66
N PHE A 140 -3.17 33.18 -20.59
CA PHE A 140 -3.46 32.13 -19.62
C PHE A 140 -2.57 30.90 -19.80
N TRP A 141 -2.26 30.48 -21.02
CA TRP A 141 -1.40 29.33 -21.26
C TRP A 141 0.06 29.57 -20.89
N ILE A 142 0.59 30.78 -21.12
CA ILE A 142 1.95 31.16 -20.75
C ILE A 142 2.09 31.25 -19.22
N VAL A 143 1.12 31.89 -18.56
CA VAL A 143 1.17 32.14 -17.11
C VAL A 143 0.78 30.91 -16.30
N SER A 144 -0.28 30.23 -16.74
CA SER A 144 -1.00 29.21 -15.99
C SER A 144 -1.09 27.87 -16.72
N GLY A 145 -0.29 27.64 -17.76
CA GLY A 145 -0.21 26.34 -18.45
C GLY A 145 -1.37 26.05 -19.44
N PRO A 146 -1.16 25.13 -20.38
CA PRO A 146 -2.10 24.84 -21.47
C PRO A 146 -3.42 24.18 -21.00
N MET A 147 -3.43 23.59 -19.81
CA MET A 147 -4.60 22.94 -19.21
C MET A 147 -5.54 23.90 -18.48
N ASN A 148 -5.22 25.19 -18.42
CA ASN A 148 -6.03 26.17 -17.71
C ASN A 148 -7.43 26.32 -18.33
N PHE A 149 -8.48 26.20 -17.50
CA PHE A 149 -9.87 26.31 -17.94
C PHE A 149 -10.17 27.62 -18.66
N TYR A 150 -9.66 28.76 -18.16
CA TYR A 150 -9.91 30.07 -18.77
C TYR A 150 -9.22 30.20 -20.13
N GLY A 151 -8.03 29.61 -20.28
CA GLY A 151 -7.34 29.53 -21.57
C GLY A 151 -8.13 28.73 -22.61
N LEU A 152 -8.64 27.56 -22.23
CA LEU A 152 -9.46 26.71 -23.09
C LEU A 152 -10.80 27.36 -23.43
N ALA A 153 -11.48 27.96 -22.46
CA ALA A 153 -12.75 28.66 -22.66
C ALA A 153 -12.59 29.87 -23.59
N ALA A 154 -11.54 30.68 -23.39
CA ALA A 154 -11.23 31.80 -24.27
C ALA A 154 -10.96 31.34 -25.71
N MET A 155 -10.22 30.23 -25.90
CA MET A 155 -10.04 29.66 -27.25
C MET A 155 -11.35 29.21 -27.88
N LEU A 156 -12.21 28.50 -27.13
CA LEU A 156 -13.51 28.05 -27.64
C LEU A 156 -14.37 29.24 -28.10
N ILE A 157 -14.44 30.30 -27.29
CA ILE A 157 -15.16 31.54 -27.65
C ILE A 157 -14.55 32.14 -28.93
N GLY A 158 -13.22 32.13 -29.06
CA GLY A 158 -12.53 32.61 -30.27
C GLY A 158 -12.85 31.81 -31.52
N ILE A 159 -12.92 30.48 -31.43
CA ILE A 159 -13.33 29.60 -32.54
C ILE A 159 -14.77 29.92 -32.95
N LEU A 160 -15.70 30.00 -31.98
CA LEU A 160 -17.11 30.28 -32.25
C LEU A 160 -17.30 31.64 -32.91
N ALA A 161 -16.59 32.66 -32.44
CA ALA A 161 -16.58 34.00 -33.04
C ALA A 161 -16.07 33.96 -34.49
N GLY A 162 -14.98 33.23 -34.75
CA GLY A 162 -14.42 33.07 -36.09
C GLY A 162 -15.34 32.29 -37.05
N ILE A 163 -15.98 31.21 -36.59
CA ILE A 163 -16.98 30.47 -37.37
C ILE A 163 -18.14 31.40 -37.76
N GLN A 164 -18.64 32.19 -36.80
CA GLN A 164 -19.74 33.11 -37.04
C GLN A 164 -19.36 34.24 -37.99
N LEU A 165 -18.12 34.75 -37.90
CA LEU A 165 -17.57 35.74 -38.83
C LEU A 165 -17.57 35.19 -40.27
N MET A 166 -16.97 34.02 -40.49
CA MET A 166 -16.88 33.39 -41.82
C MET A 166 -18.26 33.07 -42.40
N LYS A 167 -19.18 32.55 -41.57
CA LYS A 167 -20.58 32.26 -41.96
C LYS A 167 -21.27 33.50 -42.52
N ARG A 168 -21.07 34.65 -41.87
CA ARG A 168 -21.69 35.92 -42.28
C ARG A 168 -21.07 36.48 -43.55
N LEU A 169 -19.74 36.32 -43.73
CA LEU A 169 -19.03 36.79 -44.91
C LEU A 169 -19.39 36.02 -46.18
N CYS A 170 -19.65 34.71 -46.10
CA CYS A 170 -20.07 33.92 -47.26
C CYS A 170 -21.60 33.93 -47.52
N GLY A 171 -22.40 34.66 -46.71
CA GLY A 171 -23.86 34.60 -46.78
C GLY A 171 -24.45 33.20 -46.55
N GLY A 172 -23.64 32.27 -46.03
CA GLY A 172 -23.86 30.84 -46.15
C GLY A 172 -24.93 30.31 -45.19
N ILE A 173 -25.98 29.72 -45.75
CA ILE A 173 -26.87 28.82 -45.01
C ILE A 173 -26.11 27.51 -44.84
N LEU A 174 -25.74 27.19 -43.61
CA LEU A 174 -25.12 25.90 -43.28
C LEU A 174 -26.02 24.75 -43.76
N SER A 175 -25.45 23.74 -44.40
CA SER A 175 -26.21 22.56 -44.83
C SER A 175 -27.01 21.97 -43.65
N ARG A 176 -28.20 21.42 -43.92
CA ARG A 176 -29.05 20.82 -42.87
C ARG A 176 -28.30 19.71 -42.13
N PHE A 177 -27.52 18.91 -42.86
CA PHE A 177 -26.70 17.84 -42.29
C PHE A 177 -25.67 18.35 -41.27
N LEU A 178 -24.90 19.40 -41.61
CA LEU A 178 -23.91 19.96 -40.68
C LEU A 178 -24.56 20.58 -39.44
N ARG A 179 -25.74 21.20 -39.59
CA ARG A 179 -26.51 21.74 -38.46
C ARG A 179 -26.94 20.66 -37.49
N ILE A 180 -27.53 19.58 -38.01
CA ILE A 180 -27.94 18.42 -37.21
C ILE A 180 -26.72 17.79 -36.54
N GLY A 181 -25.62 17.61 -37.28
CA GLY A 181 -24.38 17.05 -36.74
C GLY A 181 -23.82 17.83 -35.54
N TRP A 182 -23.78 19.15 -35.62
CA TRP A 182 -23.35 20.01 -34.49
C TRP A 182 -24.33 19.98 -33.31
N LEU A 183 -25.64 19.95 -33.57
CA LEU A 183 -26.65 19.83 -32.52
C LEU A 183 -26.52 18.51 -31.77
N VAL A 184 -26.37 17.40 -32.50
CA VAL A 184 -26.17 16.06 -31.91
C VAL A 184 -24.88 16.01 -31.12
N TRP A 185 -23.76 16.48 -31.68
CA TRP A 185 -22.47 16.51 -30.98
C TRP A 185 -22.55 17.35 -29.70
N SER A 186 -23.16 18.53 -29.76
CA SER A 186 -23.30 19.42 -28.59
C SER A 186 -24.18 18.76 -27.52
N GLY A 187 -25.30 18.15 -27.90
CA GLY A 187 -26.17 17.43 -26.98
C GLY A 187 -25.44 16.29 -26.26
N LEU A 188 -24.67 15.48 -26.99
CA LEU A 188 -23.85 14.41 -26.38
C LEU A 188 -22.75 14.96 -25.47
N PHE A 189 -22.08 16.05 -25.86
CA PHE A 189 -21.07 16.70 -25.05
C PHE A 189 -21.65 17.25 -23.74
N PHE A 190 -22.80 17.94 -23.79
CA PHE A 190 -23.48 18.42 -22.59
C PHE A 190 -23.98 17.30 -21.70
N LEU A 191 -24.51 16.22 -22.28
CA LEU A 191 -24.91 15.03 -21.53
C LEU A 191 -23.70 14.43 -20.80
N PHE A 192 -22.58 14.27 -21.50
CA PHE A 192 -21.33 13.75 -20.92
C PHE A 192 -20.82 14.59 -19.76
N LEU A 193 -20.79 15.93 -19.91
CA LEU A 193 -20.41 16.82 -18.81
C LEU A 193 -21.39 16.73 -17.64
N SER A 194 -22.68 16.71 -17.91
CA SER A 194 -23.72 16.64 -16.88
C SER A 194 -23.62 15.35 -16.07
N ILE A 195 -23.41 14.21 -16.75
CA ILE A 195 -23.17 12.92 -16.09
C ILE A 195 -21.90 12.98 -15.24
N GLY A 196 -20.79 13.51 -15.77
CA GLY A 196 -19.54 13.58 -15.01
C GLY A 196 -19.65 14.45 -13.76
N TYR A 197 -20.28 15.63 -13.85
CA TYR A 197 -20.50 16.49 -12.68
C TYR A 197 -21.49 15.88 -11.67
N PHE A 198 -22.57 15.24 -12.16
CA PHE A 198 -23.48 14.49 -11.30
C PHE A 198 -22.76 13.38 -10.55
N MET A 199 -21.90 12.61 -11.23
CA MET A 199 -21.10 11.56 -10.63
C MET A 199 -20.11 12.10 -9.59
N LEU A 200 -19.47 13.25 -9.84
CA LEU A 200 -18.61 13.87 -8.83
C LEU A 200 -19.38 14.25 -7.56
N PHE A 201 -20.54 14.90 -7.72
CA PHE A 201 -21.38 15.25 -6.58
C PHE A 201 -21.85 14.00 -5.82
N TYR A 202 -22.29 12.98 -6.54
CA TYR A 202 -22.67 11.69 -5.96
C TYR A 202 -21.50 11.05 -5.19
N LEU A 203 -20.31 10.97 -5.78
CA LEU A 203 -19.14 10.39 -5.15
C LEU A 203 -18.67 11.18 -3.93
N ASP A 204 -18.76 12.50 -3.94
CA ASP A 204 -18.46 13.33 -2.78
C ASP A 204 -19.40 13.01 -1.61
N THR A 205 -20.70 12.86 -1.88
CA THR A 205 -21.65 12.46 -0.83
C THR A 205 -21.38 11.05 -0.30
N GLN A 206 -20.99 10.11 -1.17
CA GLN A 206 -20.65 8.74 -0.76
C GLN A 206 -19.36 8.68 0.04
N LEU A 207 -18.32 9.42 -0.38
CA LEU A 207 -17.05 9.50 0.35
C LEU A 207 -17.24 10.09 1.74
N GLU A 208 -18.07 11.13 1.89
CA GLU A 208 -18.33 11.69 3.22
C GLU A 208 -19.12 10.72 4.10
N ALA A 209 -20.11 10.01 3.54
CA ALA A 209 -20.81 8.94 4.25
C ALA A 209 -19.85 7.82 4.68
N GLU A 210 -18.92 7.42 3.81
CA GLU A 210 -17.92 6.39 4.11
C GLU A 210 -16.93 6.88 5.18
N ARG A 211 -16.50 8.14 5.16
CA ARG A 211 -15.66 8.74 6.22
C ARG A 211 -16.33 8.69 7.59
N VAL A 212 -17.63 8.94 7.67
CA VAL A 212 -18.40 8.78 8.91
C VAL A 212 -18.39 7.32 9.38
N GLN A 213 -18.57 6.38 8.45
CA GLN A 213 -18.52 4.94 8.76
C GLN A 213 -17.13 4.52 9.24
N TRP A 214 -16.06 5.05 8.66
CA TRP A 214 -14.68 4.83 9.09
C TRP A 214 -14.42 5.31 10.52
N ARG A 215 -14.83 6.54 10.84
CA ARG A 215 -14.73 7.06 12.21
C ARG A 215 -15.53 6.21 13.20
N SER A 216 -16.72 5.73 12.80
CA SER A 216 -17.52 4.84 13.63
C SER A 216 -16.87 3.47 13.87
N ALA A 217 -16.05 2.99 12.92
CA ALA A 217 -15.24 1.79 13.06
C ALA A 217 -13.92 2.03 13.83
N GLY A 218 -13.65 3.26 14.25
CA GLY A 218 -12.44 3.65 14.98
C GLY A 218 -11.20 3.82 14.10
N ILE A 219 -11.36 4.03 12.80
CA ILE A 219 -10.23 4.27 11.88
C ILE A 219 -9.93 5.78 11.84
N PRO A 220 -8.71 6.22 12.19
CA PRO A 220 -8.35 7.63 12.13
C PRO A 220 -8.21 8.11 10.67
N LEU A 221 -8.75 9.28 10.35
CA LEU A 221 -8.71 9.89 9.02
C LEU A 221 -7.74 11.07 8.92
N THR A 222 -7.32 11.62 10.05
CA THR A 222 -6.40 12.77 10.11
C THR A 222 -5.18 12.46 10.96
N ARG A 223 -4.10 13.23 10.78
CA ARG A 223 -2.87 13.08 11.57
C ARG A 223 -3.09 13.24 13.07
N ASN A 224 -3.92 14.21 13.46
CA ASN A 224 -4.26 14.42 14.86
C ASN A 224 -5.09 13.24 15.41
N GLU A 225 -6.05 12.72 14.62
CA GLU A 225 -6.81 11.53 15.02
C GLU A 225 -5.90 10.31 15.18
N ALA A 226 -4.91 10.13 14.31
CA ALA A 226 -3.94 9.03 14.41
C ALA A 226 -2.98 9.19 15.59
N GLU A 227 -2.54 10.41 15.90
CA GLU A 227 -1.73 10.68 17.09
C GLU A 227 -2.50 10.35 18.37
N VAL A 228 -3.75 10.80 18.46
CA VAL A 228 -4.66 10.47 19.57
C VAL A 228 -4.88 8.96 19.66
N PHE A 229 -5.05 8.28 18.52
CA PHE A 229 -5.20 6.84 18.43
C PHE A 229 -3.94 6.09 18.91
N TYR A 230 -2.75 6.54 18.54
CA TYR A 230 -1.49 5.92 18.96
C TYR A 230 -1.23 6.07 20.46
N TYR A 231 -1.43 7.28 21.00
CA TYR A 231 -1.13 7.59 22.40
C TYR A 231 -2.23 7.16 23.37
N GLN A 232 -3.49 7.14 22.96
CA GLN A 232 -4.63 6.84 23.84
C GLN A 232 -4.59 7.65 25.16
N GLY A 233 -4.21 8.92 25.08
CA GLY A 233 -4.06 9.80 26.24
C GLY A 233 -2.82 9.54 27.12
N THR A 234 -1.94 8.62 26.71
CA THR A 234 -0.68 8.32 27.41
C THR A 234 0.46 9.12 26.79
N PRO A 235 1.20 9.95 27.54
CA PRO A 235 2.31 10.71 27.00
C PRO A 235 3.49 9.79 26.61
N PRO A 236 4.32 10.19 25.64
CA PRO A 236 5.54 9.46 25.30
C PRO A 236 6.49 9.41 26.51
N CYS A 237 7.19 8.29 26.67
CA CYS A 237 8.20 8.10 27.71
C CYS A 237 9.56 8.62 27.20
N PRO A 238 10.14 9.68 27.79
CA PRO A 238 11.40 10.26 27.31
C PRO A 238 12.57 9.28 27.37
N GLY A 239 12.71 8.55 28.48
CA GLY A 239 13.81 7.59 28.66
C GLY A 239 13.74 6.42 27.68
N PHE A 240 12.53 5.93 27.39
CA PHE A 240 12.34 4.89 26.36
C PHE A 240 12.63 5.41 24.95
N THR A 241 12.20 6.64 24.67
CA THR A 241 12.45 7.31 23.38
C THR A 241 13.95 7.47 23.14
N GLU A 242 14.69 7.98 24.13
CA GLU A 242 16.14 8.15 24.05
C GLU A 242 16.87 6.82 23.78
N LEU A 243 16.43 5.73 24.42
CA LEU A 243 17.00 4.40 24.19
C LEU A 243 16.73 3.89 22.77
N CYS A 244 15.51 4.05 22.27
CA CYS A 244 15.16 3.68 20.89
C CYS A 244 15.95 4.49 19.87
N ASP A 245 16.09 5.80 20.08
CA ASP A 245 16.82 6.70 19.17
C ASP A 245 18.33 6.38 19.15
N ARG A 246 18.91 6.05 20.31
CA ARG A 246 20.30 5.56 20.37
C ARG A 246 20.47 4.25 19.63
N TYR A 247 19.53 3.33 19.80
CA TYR A 247 19.57 2.03 19.12
C TYR A 247 19.48 2.17 17.59
N LEU A 248 18.66 3.09 17.09
CA LEU A 248 18.52 3.37 15.65
C LEU A 248 19.83 3.88 15.02
N ASN A 249 20.60 4.71 15.73
CA ASN A 249 21.82 5.35 15.24
C ASN A 249 23.07 4.45 15.30
N ARG A 250 22.89 3.15 15.50
CA ARG A 250 23.99 2.19 15.62
C ARG A 250 24.47 1.75 14.22
N ASN A 251 25.79 1.75 14.02
CA ASN A 251 26.42 1.29 12.78
C ASN A 251 26.59 -0.24 12.69
N ASP A 252 26.61 -0.95 13.82
CA ASP A 252 26.87 -2.40 13.86
C ASP A 252 25.56 -3.21 13.86
N LYS A 253 25.45 -4.33 13.14
CA LYS A 253 24.26 -5.20 13.23
C LYS A 253 24.32 -6.09 14.48
N LEU A 254 23.28 -6.07 15.33
CA LEU A 254 23.17 -6.96 16.50
C LEU A 254 22.79 -8.40 16.11
N ASP A 255 22.22 -8.57 14.92
CA ASP A 255 21.65 -9.81 14.39
C ASP A 255 22.60 -11.03 14.41
N SER A 256 23.90 -10.83 14.64
CA SER A 256 24.88 -11.92 14.69
C SER A 256 25.28 -12.38 16.09
N VAL A 257 24.80 -11.76 17.18
CA VAL A 257 25.36 -12.02 18.53
C VAL A 257 24.38 -12.66 19.52
N ILE A 258 23.08 -12.36 19.42
CA ILE A 258 22.03 -12.95 20.27
C ILE A 258 21.08 -13.78 19.40
N CYS A 259 20.66 -14.95 19.88
CA CYS A 259 19.68 -15.79 19.19
C CYS A 259 18.38 -15.04 18.89
N ASN A 260 17.79 -15.32 17.72
CA ASN A 260 16.48 -14.80 17.36
C ASN A 260 15.34 -15.28 18.27
N SER A 261 15.51 -16.46 18.90
CA SER A 261 14.58 -17.11 19.82
C SER A 261 15.31 -18.19 20.64
N PRO A 262 14.72 -18.67 21.74
CA PRO A 262 15.21 -19.86 22.44
C PRO A 262 15.33 -21.12 21.57
N SER A 263 14.40 -21.32 20.63
CA SER A 263 14.51 -22.39 19.64
C SER A 263 15.79 -22.28 18.78
N GLY A 264 16.21 -21.06 18.44
CA GLY A 264 17.49 -20.81 17.77
C GLY A 264 18.72 -21.10 18.64
N TYR A 265 18.63 -20.94 19.96
CA TYR A 265 19.73 -21.26 20.89
C TYR A 265 20.13 -22.74 20.83
N TYR A 266 19.15 -23.63 20.68
CA TYR A 266 19.41 -25.08 20.59
C TYR A 266 20.21 -25.47 19.35
N GLN A 267 20.21 -24.62 18.32
CA GLN A 267 20.90 -24.81 17.05
C GLN A 267 22.29 -24.15 17.03
N GLN A 268 22.63 -23.31 18.02
CA GLN A 268 23.92 -22.64 18.04
C GLN A 268 25.01 -23.55 18.60
N PRO A 269 26.19 -23.62 17.95
CA PRO A 269 27.35 -24.28 18.52
C PRO A 269 27.91 -23.50 19.72
N GLU A 270 28.77 -24.15 20.51
CA GLU A 270 29.29 -23.58 21.76
C GLU A 270 30.06 -22.27 21.54
N SER A 271 30.78 -22.14 20.43
CA SER A 271 31.50 -20.90 20.08
C SER A 271 30.58 -19.68 19.93
N GLU A 272 29.40 -19.85 19.33
CA GLU A 272 28.40 -18.78 19.17
C GLU A 272 27.69 -18.49 20.49
N ARG A 273 27.36 -19.53 21.27
CA ARG A 273 26.78 -19.37 22.61
C ARG A 273 27.71 -18.57 23.53
N GLN A 274 29.01 -18.80 23.44
CA GLN A 274 30.00 -18.07 24.21
C GLN A 274 30.09 -16.59 23.80
N LYS A 275 29.98 -16.27 22.51
CA LYS A 275 29.88 -14.87 22.05
C LYS A 275 28.65 -14.18 22.62
N GLY A 276 27.51 -14.88 22.64
CA GLY A 276 26.28 -14.40 23.27
C GLY A 276 26.49 -14.08 24.76
N ARG A 277 27.10 -14.98 25.53
CA ARG A 277 27.44 -14.76 26.95
C ARG A 277 28.33 -13.54 27.16
N VAL A 278 29.41 -13.45 26.38
CA VAL A 278 30.34 -12.30 26.45
C VAL A 278 29.61 -11.00 26.15
N TYR A 279 28.76 -10.97 25.13
CA TYR A 279 27.98 -9.78 24.81
C TYR A 279 27.04 -9.35 25.95
N LEU A 280 26.30 -10.28 26.55
CA LEU A 280 25.34 -9.94 27.61
C LEU A 280 25.98 -9.26 28.83
N THR A 281 27.25 -9.55 29.09
CA THR A 281 28.03 -8.94 30.19
C THR A 281 28.85 -7.71 29.75
N SER A 282 28.87 -7.41 28.46
CA SER A 282 29.71 -6.34 27.89
C SER A 282 29.18 -4.93 28.18
N GLU A 283 30.06 -3.94 28.11
CA GLU A 283 29.68 -2.53 28.11
C GLU A 283 28.75 -2.16 26.94
N GLN A 284 28.81 -2.90 25.83
CA GLN A 284 27.91 -2.68 24.71
C GLN A 284 26.46 -3.04 25.08
N ALA A 285 26.22 -4.20 25.70
CA ALA A 285 24.87 -4.55 26.17
C ALA A 285 24.34 -3.58 27.23
N LYS A 286 25.23 -3.09 28.12
CA LYS A 286 24.86 -2.03 29.08
C LYS A 286 24.52 -0.70 28.41
N ARG A 287 25.18 -0.34 27.30
CA ARG A 287 24.81 0.84 26.52
C ARG A 287 23.49 0.66 25.78
N ASP A 288 23.29 -0.52 25.19
CA ASP A 288 22.12 -0.83 24.36
C ASP A 288 20.82 -0.96 25.19
N PHE A 289 20.91 -1.55 26.38
CA PHE A 289 19.74 -1.90 27.21
C PHE A 289 19.80 -1.35 28.65
N GLY A 290 20.85 -0.60 29.00
CA GLY A 290 21.00 -0.02 30.33
C GLY A 290 19.82 0.85 30.73
N GLY A 291 19.34 0.67 31.97
CA GLY A 291 18.16 1.38 32.49
C GLY A 291 16.81 0.80 32.05
N MET A 292 16.76 -0.16 31.10
CA MET A 292 15.47 -0.74 30.66
C MET A 292 14.74 -1.48 31.78
N GLU A 293 15.45 -2.20 32.66
CA GLU A 293 14.78 -2.88 33.78
C GLU A 293 14.03 -1.88 34.68
N GLN A 294 14.68 -0.76 35.01
CA GLN A 294 14.09 0.31 35.83
C GLN A 294 12.89 0.97 35.12
N LEU A 295 12.99 1.19 33.81
CA LEU A 295 11.89 1.75 33.02
C LEU A 295 10.69 0.80 32.99
N ILE A 296 10.91 -0.49 32.76
CA ILE A 296 9.85 -1.51 32.81
C ILE A 296 9.24 -1.57 34.23
N GLU A 297 10.06 -1.41 35.27
CA GLU A 297 9.60 -1.41 36.66
C GLU A 297 8.80 -0.17 37.06
N SER A 298 9.08 0.99 36.47
CA SER A 298 8.54 2.33 36.81
C SER A 298 7.01 2.48 36.75
N LYS A 299 6.27 1.46 36.30
CA LYS A 299 4.81 1.46 36.04
C LYS A 299 4.36 2.47 34.98
N LEU A 300 5.29 3.21 34.37
CA LEU A 300 5.02 4.05 33.20
C LEU A 300 4.80 3.16 31.97
N PHE A 301 3.90 3.59 31.09
CA PHE A 301 3.78 2.99 29.78
C PHE A 301 4.93 3.46 28.88
N LEU A 302 5.63 2.51 28.27
CA LEU A 302 6.79 2.79 27.42
C LEU A 302 6.31 3.14 26.00
N LYS A 303 5.69 4.31 25.83
CA LYS A 303 5.27 4.83 24.52
C LYS A 303 6.42 5.61 23.88
N TYR A 304 6.68 5.36 22.61
CA TYR A 304 7.68 6.08 21.83
C TYR A 304 7.13 7.43 21.34
N ARG A 305 8.01 8.40 21.11
CA ARG A 305 7.65 9.69 20.53
C ARG A 305 7.56 9.59 19.02
N LEU A 306 6.36 9.63 18.44
CA LEU A 306 6.18 9.71 17.00
C LEU A 306 6.41 11.15 16.52
N GLU A 307 7.22 11.30 15.47
CA GLU A 307 7.35 12.57 14.76
C GLU A 307 6.53 12.53 13.45
N LEU A 308 5.26 12.92 13.52
CA LEU A 308 4.35 12.96 12.35
C LEU A 308 4.61 14.18 11.43
N LYS A 309 5.87 14.57 11.23
CA LYS A 309 6.28 15.67 10.34
C LYS A 309 6.13 15.29 8.86
N THR A 310 6.36 14.03 8.54
CA THR A 310 6.19 13.43 7.20
C THR A 310 4.82 12.76 7.07
N PRO A 311 4.39 12.33 5.86
CA PRO A 311 3.24 11.44 5.71
C PRO A 311 3.34 10.22 6.64
N MET A 312 2.21 9.69 7.11
CA MET A 312 2.20 8.54 8.03
C MET A 312 2.93 7.33 7.44
N SER A 313 2.83 7.14 6.12
CA SER A 313 3.52 6.07 5.39
C SER A 313 5.05 6.15 5.45
N GLU A 314 5.60 7.32 5.79
CA GLU A 314 7.04 7.59 5.89
C GLU A 314 7.50 7.83 7.33
N THR A 315 6.58 7.77 8.30
CA THR A 315 6.95 7.95 9.70
C THR A 315 7.77 6.75 10.14
N LEU A 316 9.01 6.99 10.55
CA LEU A 316 9.87 5.94 11.11
C LEU A 316 9.31 5.50 12.46
N ILE A 317 9.25 4.18 12.65
CA ILE A 317 8.76 3.55 13.88
C ILE A 317 9.90 2.72 14.50
N PRO A 318 11.02 3.33 14.93
CA PRO A 318 12.22 2.59 15.32
C PRO A 318 12.02 1.74 16.57
N HIS A 319 11.09 2.12 17.45
CA HIS A 319 10.83 1.42 18.70
C HIS A 319 10.36 -0.02 18.48
N VAL A 320 9.69 -0.35 17.38
CA VAL A 320 9.21 -1.73 17.13
C VAL A 320 10.38 -2.71 16.93
N ASN A 321 11.47 -2.26 16.30
CA ASN A 321 12.67 -3.10 16.20
C ASN A 321 13.32 -3.26 17.57
N TYR A 322 13.42 -2.17 18.34
CA TYR A 322 13.98 -2.20 19.69
C TYR A 322 13.18 -3.12 20.63
N GLU A 323 11.85 -3.10 20.55
CA GLU A 323 10.96 -3.98 21.34
C GLU A 323 11.28 -5.46 21.12
N ARG A 324 11.49 -5.85 19.86
CA ARG A 324 11.85 -7.22 19.51
C ARG A 324 13.22 -7.61 20.05
N GLU A 325 14.22 -6.75 19.88
CA GLU A 325 15.58 -7.02 20.35
C GLU A 325 15.68 -7.07 21.88
N LEU A 326 14.94 -6.20 22.57
CA LEU A 326 14.88 -6.25 24.03
C LEU A 326 14.27 -7.57 24.53
N THR A 327 13.22 -8.06 23.84
CA THR A 327 12.62 -9.36 24.17
C THR A 327 13.61 -10.51 23.96
N ARG A 328 14.40 -10.47 22.88
CA ARG A 328 15.49 -11.44 22.62
C ARG A 328 16.58 -11.37 23.67
N TRP A 329 16.98 -10.17 24.08
CA TRP A 329 17.97 -9.95 25.14
C TRP A 329 17.50 -10.52 26.48
N LEU A 330 16.23 -10.30 26.87
CA LEU A 330 15.65 -10.90 28.08
C LEU A 330 15.58 -12.43 27.97
N ALA A 331 15.14 -12.96 26.84
CA ALA A 331 15.08 -14.41 26.61
C ALA A 331 16.47 -15.07 26.72
N ALA A 332 17.50 -14.46 26.14
CA ALA A 332 18.87 -14.96 26.24
C ALA A 332 19.36 -14.99 27.69
N ARG A 333 19.10 -13.94 28.48
CA ARG A 333 19.46 -13.92 29.90
C ARG A 333 18.73 -14.99 30.71
N ILE A 334 17.45 -15.26 30.40
CA ILE A 334 16.70 -16.35 31.04
C ILE A 334 17.32 -17.71 30.73
N ILE A 335 17.73 -17.95 29.48
CA ILE A 335 18.41 -19.20 29.08
C ILE A 335 19.70 -19.40 29.90
N TYR A 336 20.52 -18.36 30.04
CA TYR A 336 21.76 -18.49 30.81
C TYR A 336 21.52 -18.68 32.31
N ALA A 337 20.53 -17.98 32.89
CA ALA A 337 20.12 -18.24 34.27
C ALA A 337 19.66 -19.69 34.46
N VAL A 338 18.98 -20.28 33.47
CA VAL A 338 18.57 -21.69 33.49
C VAL A 338 19.77 -22.63 33.41
N GLU A 339 20.78 -22.33 32.60
CA GLU A 339 22.02 -23.12 32.54
C GLU A 339 22.82 -23.07 33.83
N GLU A 340 22.83 -21.92 34.51
CA GLU A 340 23.44 -21.70 35.81
C GLU A 340 22.59 -22.24 36.97
N LYS A 341 21.39 -22.75 36.68
CA LYS A 341 20.40 -23.23 37.66
C LYS A 341 19.95 -22.14 38.65
N ASP A 342 20.04 -20.87 38.26
CA ASP A 342 19.51 -19.74 39.01
C ASP A 342 18.02 -19.55 38.72
N ARG A 343 17.20 -20.27 39.48
CA ARG A 343 15.74 -20.18 39.44
C ARG A 343 15.24 -18.75 39.72
N ALA A 344 15.85 -18.07 40.69
CA ALA A 344 15.36 -16.78 41.16
C ALA A 344 15.52 -15.71 40.06
N GLU A 345 16.69 -15.67 39.42
CA GLU A 345 16.94 -14.75 38.32
C GLU A 345 16.11 -15.11 37.08
N ALA A 346 16.00 -16.41 36.73
CA ALA A 346 15.18 -16.84 35.59
C ALA A 346 13.71 -16.40 35.73
N MET A 347 13.10 -16.59 36.91
CA MET A 347 11.73 -16.15 37.17
C MET A 347 11.61 -14.63 37.24
N ARG A 348 12.58 -13.91 37.84
CA ARG A 348 12.59 -12.43 37.88
C ARG A 348 12.61 -11.84 36.47
N LEU A 349 13.47 -12.37 35.59
CA LEU A 349 13.56 -11.94 34.20
C LEU A 349 12.31 -12.28 33.40
N PHE A 350 11.68 -13.43 33.64
CA PHE A 350 10.42 -13.78 32.96
C PHE A 350 9.28 -12.85 33.36
N ARG A 351 9.19 -12.45 34.64
CA ARG A 351 8.26 -11.40 35.11
C ARG A 351 8.51 -10.08 34.38
N LEU A 352 9.77 -9.68 34.29
CA LEU A 352 10.18 -8.45 33.61
C LEU A 352 9.82 -8.47 32.13
N MET A 353 10.11 -9.57 31.43
CA MET A 353 9.75 -9.80 30.03
C MET A 353 8.23 -9.77 29.83
N THR A 354 7.46 -10.38 30.73
CA THR A 354 5.99 -10.36 30.67
C THR A 354 5.45 -8.95 30.85
N LYS A 355 5.98 -8.19 31.82
CA LYS A 355 5.59 -6.80 32.07
C LYS A 355 5.94 -5.89 30.89
N PHE A 356 7.12 -6.08 30.28
CA PHE A 356 7.50 -5.36 29.08
C PHE A 356 6.55 -5.66 27.93
N GLN A 357 6.18 -6.92 27.73
CA GLN A 357 5.30 -7.34 26.66
C GLN A 357 3.88 -6.74 26.77
N GLU A 358 3.42 -6.36 27.97
CA GLU A 358 2.20 -5.57 28.12
C GLU A 358 2.28 -4.19 27.45
N THR A 359 3.49 -3.65 27.27
CA THR A 359 3.72 -2.43 26.47
C THR A 359 3.59 -2.72 24.98
N ALA A 360 4.29 -3.75 24.49
CA ALA A 360 4.26 -4.10 23.07
C ALA A 360 2.82 -4.44 22.59
N LEU A 361 2.03 -5.14 23.42
CA LEU A 361 0.61 -5.43 23.13
C LEU A 361 -0.30 -4.19 23.14
N ARG A 362 0.14 -3.05 23.66
CA ARG A 362 -0.57 -1.77 23.61
C ARG A 362 -0.06 -0.86 22.49
N ASN A 363 0.83 -1.36 21.65
CA ASN A 363 1.28 -0.66 20.47
C ASN A 363 0.17 -0.71 19.41
N ASN A 364 -0.37 0.46 19.07
CA ASN A 364 -1.55 0.55 18.21
C ASN A 364 -1.18 0.61 16.72
N SER A 365 0.09 0.49 16.35
CA SER A 365 0.49 0.50 14.95
C SER A 365 0.40 -0.88 14.30
N GLY A 366 0.16 -0.93 12.98
CA GLY A 366 0.14 -2.19 12.23
C GLY A 366 1.43 -2.99 12.39
N ILE A 367 2.58 -2.35 12.18
CA ILE A 367 3.89 -2.99 12.36
C ILE A 367 4.11 -3.35 13.85
N GLY A 368 3.65 -2.51 14.77
CA GLY A 368 3.70 -2.77 16.21
C GLY A 368 2.96 -4.04 16.61
N ALA A 369 1.78 -4.31 16.04
CA ALA A 369 1.02 -5.54 16.29
C ALA A 369 1.77 -6.80 15.80
N LEU A 370 2.44 -6.74 14.64
CA LEU A 370 3.30 -7.85 14.17
C LEU A 370 4.48 -8.09 15.09
N VAL A 371 5.11 -7.02 15.56
CA VAL A 371 6.21 -7.11 16.52
C VAL A 371 5.73 -7.65 17.85
N ALA A 372 4.58 -7.22 18.35
CA ALA A 372 3.97 -7.75 19.56
C ALA A 372 3.72 -9.27 19.44
N ALA A 373 3.20 -9.73 18.30
CA ALA A 373 3.04 -11.14 18.00
C ALA A 373 4.39 -11.91 17.97
N ALA A 374 5.43 -11.32 17.39
CA ALA A 374 6.77 -11.91 17.39
C ALA A 374 7.36 -11.99 18.82
N CYS A 375 7.13 -10.96 19.64
CA CYS A 375 7.57 -10.95 21.04
C CYS A 375 6.78 -11.96 21.89
N GLU A 376 5.49 -12.19 21.63
CA GLU A 376 4.75 -13.32 22.23
C GLU A 376 5.38 -14.65 21.89
N ASN A 377 5.75 -14.87 20.63
CA ASN A 377 6.37 -16.12 20.22
C ASN A 377 7.69 -16.36 20.96
N ILE A 378 8.54 -15.34 21.09
CA ILE A 378 9.80 -15.43 21.86
C ILE A 378 9.51 -15.71 23.34
N ARG A 379 8.51 -15.03 23.92
CA ARG A 379 8.12 -15.23 25.32
C ARG A 379 7.61 -16.65 25.59
N CYS A 380 6.75 -17.18 24.71
CA CYS A 380 6.24 -18.55 24.80
C CYS A 380 7.36 -19.58 24.62
N ASP A 381 8.30 -19.36 23.69
CA ASP A 381 9.50 -20.20 23.57
C ASP A 381 10.32 -20.18 24.87
N THR A 382 10.41 -19.01 25.51
CA THR A 382 11.15 -18.85 26.77
C THR A 382 10.42 -19.53 27.93
N LEU A 383 9.09 -19.57 27.91
CA LEU A 383 8.32 -20.40 28.83
C LEU A 383 8.68 -21.88 28.66
N ALA A 384 8.85 -22.36 27.42
CA ALA A 384 9.25 -23.74 27.15
C ALA A 384 10.62 -24.09 27.76
N VAL A 385 11.56 -23.13 27.74
CA VAL A 385 12.85 -23.24 28.44
C VAL A 385 12.66 -23.44 29.94
N LEU A 386 11.82 -22.60 30.58
CA LEU A 386 11.54 -22.71 32.01
C LEU A 386 10.91 -24.06 32.37
N LEU A 387 9.91 -24.51 31.60
CA LEU A 387 9.28 -25.82 31.83
C LEU A 387 10.28 -26.98 31.68
N GLY A 388 11.19 -26.88 30.72
CA GLY A 388 12.22 -27.88 30.45
C GLY A 388 13.35 -27.94 31.48
N SER A 389 13.59 -26.83 32.19
CA SER A 389 14.69 -26.70 33.16
C SER A 389 14.64 -27.69 34.32
N GLY A 390 13.44 -28.16 34.67
CA GLY A 390 13.21 -29.08 35.79
C GLY A 390 13.30 -28.47 37.19
N PHE A 391 13.61 -27.17 37.34
CA PHE A 391 13.72 -26.53 38.66
C PHE A 391 12.56 -25.59 39.04
N VAL A 392 11.59 -25.38 38.14
CA VAL A 392 10.37 -24.62 38.41
C VAL A 392 9.57 -25.30 39.52
N THR A 393 8.99 -24.55 40.46
CA THR A 393 8.13 -25.08 41.53
C THR A 393 6.66 -24.94 41.19
N ASP A 394 5.78 -25.54 42.01
CA ASP A 394 4.33 -25.44 41.79
C ASP A 394 3.84 -23.99 41.92
N ALA A 395 4.43 -23.23 42.84
CA ALA A 395 4.14 -21.79 42.99
C ALA A 395 4.58 -20.98 41.76
N ASP A 396 5.73 -21.31 41.15
CA ASP A 396 6.14 -20.68 39.90
C ASP A 396 5.20 -21.07 38.76
N LEU A 397 4.74 -22.32 38.71
CA LEU A 397 3.81 -22.79 37.69
C LEU A 397 2.46 -22.05 37.79
N ASP A 398 1.93 -21.85 39.00
CA ASP A 398 0.74 -21.01 39.24
C ASP A 398 0.95 -19.58 38.73
N GLU A 399 2.14 -19.01 38.95
CA GLU A 399 2.48 -17.66 38.47
C GLU A 399 2.59 -17.60 36.93
N LEU A 400 3.22 -18.59 36.30
CA LEU A 400 3.34 -18.69 34.84
C LEU A 400 1.97 -18.85 34.17
N GLU A 401 1.06 -19.61 34.78
CA GLU A 401 -0.35 -19.72 34.36
C GLU A 401 -1.07 -18.37 34.44
N GLN A 402 -0.89 -17.61 35.52
CA GLN A 402 -1.46 -16.27 35.64
C GLN A 402 -0.92 -15.31 34.57
N PHE A 403 0.38 -15.38 34.25
CA PHE A 403 0.97 -14.56 33.19
C PHE A 403 0.48 -14.93 31.79
N ASN A 404 0.09 -16.18 31.56
CA ASN A 404 -0.43 -16.62 30.28
C ASN A 404 -1.93 -16.35 30.11
N HIS A 405 -2.65 -16.16 31.21
CA HIS A 405 -4.08 -15.95 31.20
C HIS A 405 -4.50 -14.71 30.40
N GLY A 406 -5.46 -14.89 29.48
CA GLY A 406 -6.08 -13.80 28.71
C GLY A 406 -5.17 -13.16 27.64
N ARG A 407 -3.99 -13.73 27.37
CA ARG A 407 -3.03 -13.19 26.39
C ARG A 407 -3.56 -13.20 24.97
N GLU A 408 -4.33 -14.22 24.59
CA GLU A 408 -5.01 -14.29 23.28
C GLU A 408 -5.89 -13.06 23.04
N LYS A 409 -6.69 -12.66 24.04
CA LYS A 409 -7.55 -11.46 23.96
C LYS A 409 -6.75 -10.16 23.82
N LYS A 410 -5.62 -10.05 24.52
CA LYS A 410 -4.73 -8.87 24.40
C LYS A 410 -4.08 -8.80 23.03
N LEU A 411 -3.60 -9.94 22.51
CA LEU A 411 -3.04 -10.03 21.17
C LEU A 411 -4.09 -9.69 20.10
N HIS A 412 -5.32 -10.16 20.27
CA HIS A 412 -6.44 -9.80 19.39
C HIS A 412 -6.73 -8.30 19.41
N SER A 413 -6.70 -7.67 20.59
CA SER A 413 -6.91 -6.22 20.72
C SER A 413 -5.79 -5.42 20.03
N ALA A 414 -4.53 -5.86 20.17
CA ALA A 414 -3.38 -5.26 19.48
C ALA A 414 -3.53 -5.39 17.96
N PHE A 415 -3.95 -6.56 17.49
CA PHE A 415 -4.20 -6.85 16.09
C PHE A 415 -5.31 -5.96 15.51
N GLN A 416 -6.44 -5.84 16.20
CA GLN A 416 -7.56 -4.96 15.84
C GLN A 416 -7.14 -3.50 15.74
N ALA A 417 -6.30 -3.02 16.66
CA ALA A 417 -5.74 -1.67 16.59
C ALA A 417 -4.79 -1.52 15.37
N GLY A 418 -3.93 -2.51 15.14
CA GLY A 418 -2.99 -2.52 14.01
C GLY A 418 -3.66 -2.52 12.63
N ILE A 419 -4.80 -3.19 12.44
CA ILE A 419 -5.57 -3.12 11.18
C ILE A 419 -6.09 -1.70 10.95
N ARG A 420 -6.64 -1.05 11.99
CA ARG A 420 -7.17 0.32 11.89
C ARG A 420 -6.08 1.31 11.54
N ASP A 421 -4.90 1.20 12.16
CA ASP A 421 -3.74 2.00 11.83
C ASP A 421 -3.26 1.77 10.38
N SER A 422 -3.18 0.51 9.96
CA SER A 422 -2.81 0.16 8.57
C SER A 422 -3.80 0.73 7.55
N ALA A 423 -5.10 0.70 7.86
CA ALA A 423 -6.13 1.34 7.05
C ALA A 423 -5.96 2.86 7.03
N ALA A 424 -5.65 3.52 8.16
CA ALA A 424 -5.39 4.96 8.19
C ALA A 424 -4.17 5.36 7.35
N MET A 425 -3.05 4.63 7.49
CA MET A 425 -1.84 4.85 6.69
C MET A 425 -2.11 4.66 5.20
N GLY A 426 -2.83 3.60 4.86
CA GLY A 426 -3.24 3.33 3.48
C GLY A 426 -4.17 4.41 2.92
N TYR A 427 -4.97 5.07 3.75
CA TYR A 427 -5.89 6.13 3.33
C TYR A 427 -5.12 7.38 2.92
N GLU A 428 -4.11 7.80 3.69
CA GLU A 428 -3.26 8.93 3.30
C GLU A 428 -2.53 8.62 1.97
N PHE A 429 -2.04 7.39 1.80
CA PHE A 429 -1.41 6.97 0.54
C PHE A 429 -2.41 6.95 -0.63
N ALA A 430 -3.59 6.36 -0.46
CA ALA A 430 -4.63 6.29 -1.48
C ALA A 430 -5.17 7.68 -1.84
N PHE A 431 -5.37 8.54 -0.84
CA PHE A 431 -5.78 9.93 -1.01
C PHE A 431 -4.74 10.72 -1.79
N ASN A 432 -3.45 10.64 -1.42
CA ASN A 432 -2.38 11.31 -2.16
C ASN A 432 -2.21 10.75 -3.58
N TRP A 433 -2.38 9.44 -3.77
CA TRP A 433 -2.31 8.78 -5.07
C TRP A 433 -3.47 9.17 -6.00
N THR A 434 -4.65 9.40 -5.45
CA THR A 434 -5.84 9.85 -6.19
C THR A 434 -5.80 11.37 -6.43
N GLU A 435 -5.16 12.12 -5.55
CA GLU A 435 -4.80 13.53 -5.73
C GLU A 435 -3.53 13.77 -6.54
N PHE A 436 -2.93 12.76 -7.19
CA PHE A 436 -1.64 12.83 -7.91
C PHE A 436 -1.44 14.09 -8.77
N TYR A 437 -2.50 14.62 -9.41
CA TYR A 437 -2.45 15.86 -10.19
C TYR A 437 -2.50 17.15 -9.37
N THR A 438 -3.15 17.13 -8.21
CA THR A 438 -3.22 18.24 -7.24
C THR A 438 -1.92 18.32 -6.45
N ASP A 439 -1.35 17.16 -6.12
CA ASP A 439 -0.14 17.05 -5.34
C ASP A 439 1.12 17.35 -6.17
N LEU A 440 1.08 17.28 -7.51
CA LEU A 440 2.15 17.79 -8.39
C LEU A 440 2.40 19.31 -8.20
N GLU A 441 1.34 20.09 -7.93
CA GLU A 441 1.44 21.54 -7.72
C GLU A 441 1.79 21.89 -6.25
N ARG A 442 1.37 21.04 -5.30
CA ARG A 442 1.76 21.12 -3.88
C ARG A 442 3.21 20.67 -3.66
N ASN A 443 3.61 19.57 -4.29
CA ASN A 443 4.98 19.08 -4.30
C ASN A 443 5.91 20.07 -5.00
N ARG A 444 5.49 20.80 -6.04
CA ARG A 444 6.29 21.93 -6.54
C ARG A 444 6.65 22.96 -5.45
N GLN A 445 5.78 23.23 -4.47
CA GLN A 445 6.12 24.12 -3.35
C GLN A 445 7.07 23.47 -2.34
N LEU A 446 7.04 22.14 -2.22
CA LEU A 446 7.96 21.35 -1.38
C LEU A 446 9.33 21.13 -2.06
N THR A 447 9.38 20.77 -3.35
CA THR A 447 10.61 20.59 -4.15
C THR A 447 11.38 21.90 -4.35
N ILE A 448 10.72 23.07 -4.29
CA ILE A 448 11.42 24.37 -4.23
C ILE A 448 12.10 24.58 -2.86
N ARG A 449 11.75 23.81 -1.83
CA ARG A 449 12.31 23.89 -0.47
C ARG A 449 13.21 22.73 -0.05
N THR A 450 13.15 21.57 -0.71
CA THR A 450 13.96 20.39 -0.33
C THR A 450 14.60 19.74 -1.55
N GLU A 451 15.92 19.50 -1.47
CA GLU A 451 16.79 18.84 -2.45
C GLU A 451 16.45 17.36 -2.76
N SER A 452 15.25 16.87 -2.44
CA SER A 452 14.88 15.47 -2.63
C SER A 452 14.16 15.24 -3.96
N ASP A 453 14.91 15.30 -5.06
CA ASP A 453 14.47 14.82 -6.39
C ASP A 453 14.14 13.30 -6.38
N GLU A 454 14.64 12.55 -5.39
CA GLU A 454 14.47 11.09 -5.28
C GLU A 454 13.03 10.65 -5.05
N TYR A 455 12.26 11.36 -4.22
CA TYR A 455 10.87 10.98 -3.92
C TYR A 455 9.95 11.14 -5.13
N PHE A 456 10.19 12.20 -5.92
CA PHE A 456 9.48 12.45 -7.16
C PHE A 456 9.81 11.40 -8.23
N ASN A 457 11.07 11.01 -8.35
CA ASN A 457 11.51 9.94 -9.27
C ASN A 457 10.96 8.57 -8.85
N PHE A 458 10.85 8.30 -7.54
CA PHE A 458 10.30 7.06 -7.00
C PHE A 458 8.79 6.89 -7.27
N LEU A 459 7.97 7.91 -6.98
CA LEU A 459 6.51 7.84 -7.19
C LEU A 459 6.10 7.79 -8.66
N CYS A 460 6.91 8.38 -9.53
CA CYS A 460 6.54 8.57 -10.94
C CYS A 460 7.20 7.57 -11.88
N GLY A 461 8.27 6.87 -11.47
CA GLY A 461 9.07 5.99 -12.33
C GLY A 461 9.68 6.71 -13.56
N PHE A 462 9.61 8.04 -13.59
CA PHE A 462 10.07 8.87 -14.69
C PHE A 462 11.44 9.44 -14.35
N SER A 463 12.40 9.31 -15.26
CA SER A 463 13.68 9.98 -15.15
C SER A 463 13.49 11.50 -15.14
N SER A 464 14.43 12.22 -14.51
CA SER A 464 14.44 13.68 -14.32
C SER A 464 14.24 14.52 -15.61
N GLY A 465 14.36 13.90 -16.80
CA GLY A 465 14.09 14.54 -18.10
C GLY A 465 12.60 14.67 -18.47
N VAL A 466 11.72 13.81 -17.95
CA VAL A 466 10.28 13.79 -18.32
C VAL A 466 9.43 14.64 -17.35
N SER A 467 9.92 14.91 -16.15
CA SER A 467 9.21 15.65 -15.10
C SER A 467 8.89 17.10 -15.48
N ARG A 468 9.85 17.83 -16.07
CA ARG A 468 9.71 19.27 -16.37
C ARG A 468 8.66 19.59 -17.45
N PRO A 469 8.61 18.89 -18.60
CA PRO A 469 7.53 19.09 -19.57
C PRO A 469 6.15 18.73 -19.02
N MET A 470 6.03 17.67 -18.22
CA MET A 470 4.77 17.31 -17.57
C MET A 470 4.32 18.36 -16.56
N LEU A 471 5.23 18.85 -15.72
CA LEU A 471 4.96 19.95 -14.78
C LEU A 471 4.51 21.23 -15.48
N PHE A 472 5.03 21.52 -16.68
CA PHE A 472 4.57 22.66 -17.49
C PHE A 472 3.17 22.42 -18.08
N LEU A 473 2.91 21.24 -18.63
CA LEU A 473 1.60 20.87 -19.18
C LEU A 473 0.50 20.92 -18.11
N LEU A 474 0.83 20.53 -16.88
CA LEU A 474 -0.11 20.43 -15.76
C LEU A 474 -0.16 21.68 -14.88
N ARG A 475 0.66 22.70 -15.17
CA ARG A 475 0.68 23.98 -14.45
C ARG A 475 -0.70 24.61 -14.49
N GLY A 476 -1.14 25.20 -13.37
CA GLY A 476 -2.34 26.04 -13.29
C GLY A 476 -3.66 25.28 -13.32
N ARG A 477 -3.70 24.07 -12.75
CA ARG A 477 -4.93 23.47 -12.25
C ARG A 477 -5.42 24.39 -11.10
N GLY A 478 -6.22 25.39 -11.44
CA GLY A 478 -6.95 26.13 -10.42
C GLY A 478 -7.80 25.14 -9.59
N THR A 479 -8.26 25.57 -8.42
CA THR A 479 -9.18 24.83 -7.54
C THR A 479 -10.53 24.44 -8.19
N ARG A 480 -10.70 24.67 -9.50
CA ARG A 480 -11.92 24.39 -10.27
C ARG A 480 -11.70 23.26 -11.27
N GLN A 481 -12.63 22.32 -11.25
CA GLN A 481 -12.67 21.13 -12.11
C GLN A 481 -12.79 21.51 -13.58
N SER A 482 -11.71 21.36 -14.34
CA SER A 482 -11.71 21.52 -15.80
C SER A 482 -12.44 20.33 -16.45
N PRO A 483 -13.28 20.54 -17.48
CA PRO A 483 -13.92 19.47 -18.24
C PRO A 483 -12.97 18.38 -18.76
N LEU A 484 -11.70 18.72 -19.02
CA LEU A 484 -10.68 17.76 -19.46
C LEU A 484 -10.27 16.75 -18.39
N PHE A 485 -10.43 17.10 -17.11
CA PHE A 485 -10.05 16.29 -15.96
C PHE A 485 -11.25 15.72 -15.21
N LEU A 486 -12.48 16.10 -15.61
CA LEU A 486 -13.72 15.72 -14.95
C LEU A 486 -13.76 14.22 -14.66
N TRP A 487 -13.52 13.40 -15.69
CA TRP A 487 -13.58 11.95 -15.57
C TRP A 487 -12.39 11.34 -14.85
N THR A 488 -11.20 11.90 -14.99
CA THR A 488 -10.03 11.49 -14.18
C THR A 488 -10.33 11.69 -12.69
N GLU A 489 -10.98 12.78 -12.31
CA GLU A 489 -11.39 13.03 -10.92
C GLU A 489 -12.53 12.11 -10.46
N VAL A 490 -13.49 11.81 -11.34
CA VAL A 490 -14.54 10.80 -11.07
C VAL A 490 -13.90 9.44 -10.76
N PHE A 491 -12.99 8.96 -11.60
CA PHE A 491 -12.33 7.67 -11.38
C PHE A 491 -11.47 7.67 -10.13
N ALA A 492 -10.71 8.74 -9.89
CA ALA A 492 -9.90 8.89 -8.68
C ALA A 492 -10.75 8.79 -7.40
N LYS A 493 -11.90 9.49 -7.34
CA LYS A 493 -12.84 9.41 -6.20
C LYS A 493 -13.52 8.05 -6.09
N LEU A 494 -13.85 7.44 -7.22
CA LEU A 494 -14.45 6.11 -7.28
C LEU A 494 -13.49 5.04 -6.73
N ASP A 495 -12.23 5.07 -7.14
CA ASP A 495 -11.20 4.15 -6.67
C ASP A 495 -10.90 4.37 -5.18
N LEU A 496 -10.84 5.62 -4.72
CA LEU A 496 -10.73 5.93 -3.28
C LEU A 496 -11.89 5.34 -2.49
N LEU A 497 -13.13 5.52 -2.97
CA LEU A 497 -14.33 5.00 -2.31
C LEU A 497 -14.30 3.47 -2.21
N TYR A 498 -13.97 2.78 -3.30
CA TYR A 498 -13.88 1.32 -3.29
C TYR A 498 -12.77 0.81 -2.36
N TRP A 499 -11.61 1.45 -2.41
CA TRP A 499 -10.52 1.14 -1.51
C TRP A 499 -10.95 1.36 -0.04
N MET A 500 -11.68 2.44 0.25
CA MET A 500 -12.19 2.70 1.59
C MET A 500 -13.19 1.63 2.07
N GLN A 501 -14.13 1.25 1.21
CA GLN A 501 -15.10 0.19 1.53
C GLN A 501 -14.42 -1.16 1.80
N SER A 502 -13.39 -1.46 1.02
CA SER A 502 -12.59 -2.68 1.14
C SER A 502 -11.78 -2.73 2.43
N GLN A 503 -11.06 -1.65 2.79
CA GLN A 503 -10.35 -1.65 4.08
C GLN A 503 -11.31 -1.70 5.28
N ARG A 504 -12.50 -1.07 5.18
CA ARG A 504 -13.52 -1.24 6.22
C ARG A 504 -14.02 -2.69 6.30
N SER A 505 -14.21 -3.38 5.16
CA SER A 505 -14.49 -4.82 5.16
C SER A 505 -13.38 -5.62 5.88
N VAL A 506 -12.11 -5.27 5.68
CA VAL A 506 -10.98 -5.88 6.37
C VAL A 506 -11.00 -5.61 7.88
N VAL A 507 -11.31 -4.37 8.29
CA VAL A 507 -11.48 -4.02 9.71
C VAL A 507 -12.63 -4.81 10.34
N ASN A 508 -13.80 -4.83 9.70
CA ASN A 508 -14.94 -5.61 10.18
C ASN A 508 -14.63 -7.11 10.27
N TYR A 509 -13.84 -7.63 9.33
CA TYR A 509 -13.37 -9.01 9.39
C TYR A 509 -12.41 -9.25 10.56
N GLY A 510 -11.53 -8.29 10.87
CA GLY A 510 -10.62 -8.34 12.01
C GLY A 510 -11.32 -8.19 13.37
N ASP A 511 -12.44 -7.47 13.40
CA ASP A 511 -13.27 -7.30 14.60
C ASP A 511 -14.06 -8.57 14.98
N ASP A 512 -14.26 -9.47 14.01
CA ASP A 512 -14.82 -10.78 14.26
C ASP A 512 -13.89 -11.63 15.15
N THR A 513 -14.43 -12.11 16.26
CA THR A 513 -13.73 -12.91 17.26
C THR A 513 -13.59 -14.38 16.88
N ASP A 514 -14.28 -14.84 15.82
CA ASP A 514 -14.19 -16.21 15.37
C ASP A 514 -12.78 -16.58 14.91
N ASP A 515 -12.41 -17.86 15.02
CA ASP A 515 -11.09 -18.33 14.61
C ASP A 515 -10.85 -18.10 13.11
N TYR A 516 -9.60 -17.82 12.74
CA TYR A 516 -9.26 -17.47 11.35
C TYR A 516 -9.64 -18.58 10.36
N TYR A 517 -9.46 -19.85 10.72
CA TYR A 517 -9.85 -20.97 9.86
C TYR A 517 -11.35 -21.00 9.56
N LEU A 518 -12.21 -20.69 10.54
CA LEU A 518 -13.68 -20.61 10.37
C LEU A 518 -14.06 -19.47 9.43
N ARG A 519 -13.31 -18.38 9.50
CA ARG A 519 -13.52 -17.20 8.66
C ARG A 519 -12.92 -17.32 7.26
N SER A 520 -11.93 -18.21 7.04
CA SER A 520 -11.19 -18.28 5.78
C SER A 520 -12.07 -18.60 4.56
N GLU A 521 -13.16 -19.35 4.73
CA GLU A 521 -14.09 -19.71 3.66
C GLU A 521 -15.05 -18.55 3.30
N SER A 522 -15.53 -17.82 4.31
CA SER A 522 -16.32 -16.61 4.11
C SER A 522 -15.46 -15.45 3.59
N ARG A 523 -14.20 -15.35 4.05
CA ARG A 523 -13.17 -14.43 3.54
C ARG A 523 -12.85 -14.71 2.09
N ASN A 524 -12.65 -15.97 1.69
CA ASN A 524 -12.36 -16.30 0.31
C ASN A 524 -13.55 -15.99 -0.59
N THR A 525 -14.78 -16.22 -0.14
CA THR A 525 -15.99 -15.83 -0.87
C THR A 525 -16.14 -14.31 -0.97
N ARG A 526 -15.89 -13.58 0.13
CA ARG A 526 -15.96 -12.11 0.18
C ARG A 526 -14.84 -11.44 -0.59
N LEU A 527 -13.59 -11.91 -0.45
CA LEU A 527 -12.44 -11.51 -1.24
C LEU A 527 -12.62 -11.86 -2.71
N ARG A 528 -13.27 -12.98 -3.08
CA ARG A 528 -13.62 -13.26 -4.49
C ARG A 528 -14.70 -12.32 -5.02
N PHE A 529 -15.62 -11.88 -4.15
CA PHE A 529 -16.67 -10.92 -4.50
C PHE A 529 -16.10 -9.49 -4.61
N GLU A 530 -15.25 -9.09 -3.67
CA GLU A 530 -14.50 -7.82 -3.64
C GLU A 530 -13.41 -7.82 -4.73
N ALA A 531 -12.80 -8.98 -5.07
CA ALA A 531 -11.88 -9.21 -6.19
C ALA A 531 -12.45 -8.83 -7.56
N ARG A 532 -13.77 -8.87 -7.71
CA ARG A 532 -14.43 -8.38 -8.93
C ARG A 532 -14.37 -6.85 -9.07
N ARG A 533 -13.95 -6.13 -8.03
CA ARG A 533 -13.93 -4.66 -7.94
C ARG A 533 -12.57 -4.07 -7.58
N LEU A 534 -11.56 -4.89 -7.27
CA LEU A 534 -10.28 -4.43 -6.73
C LEU A 534 -9.54 -3.49 -7.69
N SER A 535 -9.21 -2.32 -7.18
CA SER A 535 -8.18 -1.42 -7.71
C SER A 535 -6.79 -2.04 -7.57
N TYR A 536 -5.82 -1.57 -8.38
CA TYR A 536 -4.42 -2.02 -8.29
C TYR A 536 -3.84 -1.84 -6.87
N LEU A 537 -4.21 -0.75 -6.20
CA LEU A 537 -3.78 -0.44 -4.83
C LEU A 537 -4.21 -1.56 -3.86
N GLU A 538 -5.39 -2.13 -4.06
CA GLU A 538 -5.89 -3.22 -3.22
C GLU A 538 -5.20 -4.55 -3.51
N CYS A 539 -4.71 -4.81 -4.73
CA CYS A 539 -3.94 -6.04 -5.00
C CYS A 539 -2.63 -6.09 -4.21
N VAL A 540 -1.91 -4.97 -4.12
CA VAL A 540 -0.67 -4.87 -3.35
C VAL A 540 -0.96 -4.97 -1.84
N LEU A 541 -1.96 -4.23 -1.36
CA LEU A 541 -2.30 -4.17 0.07
C LEU A 541 -3.01 -5.43 0.58
N ASN A 542 -3.78 -6.14 -0.24
CA ASN A 542 -4.42 -7.40 0.16
C ASN A 542 -3.41 -8.51 0.43
N THR A 543 -2.28 -8.53 -0.30
CA THR A 543 -1.18 -9.46 -0.04
C THR A 543 -0.54 -9.19 1.33
N ALA A 544 -0.38 -7.91 1.69
CA ALA A 544 0.09 -7.51 3.02
C ALA A 544 -0.91 -7.89 4.12
N ASN A 545 -2.21 -7.69 3.90
CA ASN A 545 -3.26 -8.07 4.84
C ASN A 545 -3.30 -9.59 5.07
N ASP A 546 -3.23 -10.43 4.02
CA ASP A 546 -3.18 -11.88 4.20
C ASP A 546 -1.98 -12.34 5.02
N HIS A 547 -0.80 -11.78 4.75
CA HIS A 547 0.38 -12.03 5.56
C HIS A 547 0.16 -11.64 7.03
N PHE A 548 -0.45 -10.47 7.27
CA PHE A 548 -0.76 -9.96 8.60
C PHE A 548 -1.69 -10.90 9.39
N PHE A 549 -2.82 -11.33 8.81
CA PHE A 549 -3.72 -12.29 9.44
C PHE A 549 -3.06 -13.64 9.73
N ARG A 550 -2.22 -14.14 8.81
CA ARG A 550 -1.50 -15.40 9.04
C ARG A 550 -0.50 -15.29 10.20
N GLN A 551 0.23 -14.19 10.33
CA GLN A 551 1.13 -13.99 11.47
C GLN A 551 0.36 -13.96 12.79
N TYR A 552 -0.78 -13.26 12.81
CA TYR A 552 -1.67 -13.25 13.98
C TYR A 552 -2.16 -14.66 14.33
N ALA A 553 -2.69 -15.42 13.37
CA ALA A 553 -3.17 -16.78 13.61
C ALA A 553 -2.06 -17.70 14.15
N ASN A 554 -0.83 -17.60 13.59
CA ASN A 554 0.31 -18.36 14.10
C ASN A 554 0.64 -18.02 15.57
N ALA A 555 0.63 -16.74 15.93
CA ALA A 555 0.89 -16.31 17.30
C ALA A 555 -0.22 -16.76 18.27
N VAL A 556 -1.49 -16.75 17.84
CA VAL A 556 -2.61 -17.33 18.61
C VAL A 556 -2.42 -18.83 18.82
N THR A 557 -2.06 -19.59 17.78
CA THR A 557 -1.73 -21.02 17.94
C THR A 557 -0.61 -21.21 18.95
N PHE A 558 0.42 -20.37 18.92
CA PHE A 558 1.55 -20.47 19.83
C PHE A 558 1.17 -20.19 21.29
N LEU A 559 0.31 -19.19 21.53
CA LEU A 559 -0.29 -18.95 22.84
C LEU A 559 -1.10 -20.16 23.32
N ARG A 560 -1.94 -20.76 22.46
CA ARG A 560 -2.70 -21.96 22.80
C ARG A 560 -1.81 -23.17 23.13
N MET A 561 -0.71 -23.35 22.40
CA MET A 561 0.30 -24.36 22.72
C MET A 561 0.96 -24.09 24.08
N SER A 562 1.23 -22.82 24.40
CA SER A 562 1.80 -22.44 25.70
C SER A 562 0.83 -22.65 26.88
N ASP A 563 -0.48 -22.45 26.69
CA ASP A 563 -1.49 -22.81 27.70
C ASP A 563 -1.58 -24.32 27.88
N LEU A 564 -1.55 -25.07 26.78
CA LEU A 564 -1.57 -26.53 26.81
C LEU A 564 -0.29 -27.08 27.46
N SER A 565 0.86 -26.43 27.25
CA SER A 565 2.14 -26.86 27.80
C SER A 565 2.19 -26.74 29.33
N LEU A 566 1.61 -25.68 29.89
CA LEU A 566 1.43 -25.51 31.33
C LEU A 566 0.56 -26.64 31.93
N LYS A 567 -0.53 -27.01 31.26
CA LYS A 567 -1.40 -28.12 31.69
C LYS A 567 -0.69 -29.48 31.64
N ILE A 568 0.15 -29.72 30.62
CA ILE A 568 0.98 -30.92 30.52
C ILE A 568 1.96 -30.99 31.69
N GLU A 569 2.61 -29.87 32.03
CA GLU A 569 3.52 -29.81 33.16
C GLU A 569 2.79 -30.04 34.49
N ARG A 570 1.58 -29.48 34.66
CA ARG A 570 0.73 -29.72 35.84
C ARG A 570 0.39 -31.20 36.00
N PHE A 571 -0.02 -31.84 34.90
CA PHE A 571 -0.29 -33.28 34.86
C PHE A 571 0.95 -34.08 35.26
N ARG A 572 2.11 -33.74 34.68
CA ARG A 572 3.39 -34.41 34.97
C ARG A 572 3.72 -34.41 36.46
N ARG A 573 3.52 -33.28 37.12
CA ARG A 573 3.78 -33.12 38.56
C ARG A 573 2.79 -33.90 39.41
N HIS A 574 1.51 -33.86 39.05
CA HIS A 574 0.46 -34.55 39.81
C HIS A 574 0.56 -36.08 39.71
N HIS A 575 0.88 -36.60 38.52
CA HIS A 575 0.89 -38.05 38.24
C HIS A 575 2.29 -38.68 38.24
N GLY A 576 3.36 -37.88 38.32
CA GLY A 576 4.74 -38.37 38.27
C GLY A 576 5.22 -38.83 36.89
N HIS A 577 4.40 -38.69 35.85
CA HIS A 577 4.75 -39.05 34.47
C HIS A 577 4.12 -38.08 33.46
N LEU A 578 4.75 -37.91 32.29
CA LEU A 578 4.13 -37.17 31.18
C LEU A 578 2.87 -37.91 30.68
N PRO A 579 1.84 -37.20 30.20
CA PRO A 579 0.70 -37.86 29.57
C PRO A 579 1.16 -38.61 28.32
N LYS A 580 0.61 -39.80 28.04
CA LYS A 580 0.94 -40.51 26.78
C LYS A 580 0.20 -39.89 25.60
N THR A 581 -1.00 -39.38 25.86
CA THR A 581 -1.83 -38.64 24.89
C THR A 581 -2.42 -37.39 25.53
N LEU A 582 -2.69 -36.35 24.73
CA LEU A 582 -3.33 -35.13 25.22
C LEU A 582 -4.73 -35.36 25.83
N ASN A 583 -5.40 -36.45 25.46
CA ASN A 583 -6.72 -36.80 26.01
C ASN A 583 -6.67 -37.10 27.52
N GLU A 584 -5.52 -37.54 28.04
CA GLU A 584 -5.33 -37.80 29.48
C GLU A 584 -5.45 -36.53 30.33
N LEU A 585 -5.28 -35.35 29.73
CA LEU A 585 -5.44 -34.08 30.43
C LEU A 585 -6.90 -33.80 30.83
N GLY A 586 -7.88 -34.48 30.23
CA GLY A 586 -9.31 -34.31 30.57
C GLY A 586 -9.87 -32.92 30.23
N VAL A 587 -9.18 -32.13 29.40
CA VAL A 587 -9.59 -30.78 29.00
C VAL A 587 -9.99 -30.73 27.54
N LYS A 588 -10.79 -29.72 27.17
CA LYS A 588 -11.01 -29.38 25.75
C LYS A 588 -9.68 -28.98 25.12
N LEU A 589 -9.24 -29.74 24.12
CA LEU A 589 -7.98 -29.49 23.44
C LEU A 589 -8.12 -28.29 22.48
N PRO A 590 -7.15 -27.36 22.49
CA PRO A 590 -7.13 -26.28 21.52
C PRO A 590 -6.79 -26.82 20.12
N VAL A 591 -7.22 -26.06 19.12
CA VAL A 591 -6.89 -26.30 17.71
C VAL A 591 -6.01 -25.17 17.19
N ASP A 592 -5.32 -25.44 16.10
CA ASP A 592 -4.57 -24.44 15.36
C ASP A 592 -5.51 -23.36 14.80
N ALA A 593 -5.20 -22.09 15.08
CA ALA A 593 -6.06 -20.98 14.70
C ALA A 593 -6.11 -20.74 13.18
N LEU A 594 -5.10 -21.20 12.43
CA LEU A 594 -5.02 -21.02 10.98
C LEU A 594 -5.75 -22.12 10.19
N SER A 595 -5.60 -23.39 10.60
CA SER A 595 -6.08 -24.58 9.90
C SER A 595 -7.28 -25.26 10.56
N GLY A 596 -7.54 -25.01 11.85
CA GLY A 596 -8.52 -25.74 12.64
C GLY A 596 -8.11 -27.17 13.01
N GLU A 597 -6.91 -27.61 12.61
CA GLU A 597 -6.42 -28.93 12.93
C GLU A 597 -6.04 -29.08 14.41
N SER A 598 -6.11 -30.32 14.90
CA SER A 598 -5.68 -30.65 16.26
C SER A 598 -4.17 -30.48 16.43
N ILE A 599 -3.75 -29.93 17.57
CA ILE A 599 -2.34 -29.85 17.95
C ILE A 599 -1.80 -31.26 18.22
N ARG A 600 -0.68 -31.60 17.60
CA ARG A 600 0.02 -32.87 17.82
C ARG A 600 0.93 -32.78 19.03
N TYR A 601 1.09 -33.90 19.73
CA TYR A 601 1.99 -34.03 20.88
C TYR A 601 2.95 -35.20 20.66
N THR A 602 4.23 -34.95 20.91
CA THR A 602 5.31 -35.94 20.84
C THR A 602 6.17 -35.84 22.10
N TYR A 603 6.61 -36.97 22.66
CA TYR A 603 7.43 -37.00 23.87
C TYR A 603 8.52 -38.06 23.80
N GLY A 604 9.55 -37.93 24.64
CA GLY A 604 10.72 -38.81 24.64
C GLY A 604 11.86 -38.18 23.86
N LYS A 605 12.03 -38.56 22.59
CA LYS A 605 13.02 -37.95 21.68
C LYS A 605 12.32 -37.03 20.70
N ILE A 606 12.60 -35.74 20.81
CA ILE A 606 12.04 -34.69 19.95
C ILE A 606 13.03 -34.29 18.87
N ARG A 607 12.50 -33.96 17.68
CA ARG A 607 13.31 -33.54 16.54
C ARG A 607 13.39 -32.02 16.49
N LEU A 608 14.61 -31.50 16.47
CA LEU A 608 14.91 -30.13 16.13
C LEU A 608 15.32 -30.09 14.67
N TRP A 609 14.59 -29.33 13.86
CA TRP A 609 14.88 -29.15 12.44
C TRP A 609 15.77 -27.93 12.22
N GLU A 610 16.75 -28.06 11.35
CA GLU A 610 17.68 -27.00 10.96
C GLU A 610 17.77 -26.94 9.44
N TYR A 611 17.68 -25.75 8.87
CA TYR A 611 17.88 -25.56 7.43
C TYR A 611 19.36 -25.32 7.14
N ASP A 612 20.00 -26.28 6.47
CA ASP A 612 21.36 -26.11 5.99
C ASP A 612 21.34 -25.28 4.71
N THR A 613 21.79 -24.03 4.79
CA THR A 613 21.82 -23.11 3.65
C THR A 613 22.80 -23.54 2.56
N VAL A 614 23.83 -24.33 2.89
CA VAL A 614 24.84 -24.79 1.93
C VAL A 614 24.30 -25.95 1.10
N SER A 615 23.70 -26.93 1.77
CA SER A 615 23.10 -28.09 1.07
C SER A 615 21.66 -27.87 0.62
N CYS A 616 21.02 -26.76 1.03
CA CYS A 616 19.60 -26.46 0.81
C CYS A 616 18.67 -27.58 1.31
N ILE A 617 19.08 -28.32 2.34
CA ILE A 617 18.37 -29.48 2.91
C ILE A 617 18.09 -29.24 4.39
N TYR A 618 16.98 -29.78 4.88
CA TYR A 618 16.69 -29.79 6.32
C TYR A 618 17.42 -30.96 6.99
N LYS A 619 18.24 -30.66 8.01
CA LYS A 619 18.81 -31.64 8.93
C LYS A 619 17.96 -31.68 10.19
N SER A 620 18.01 -32.81 10.91
CA SER A 620 17.38 -32.89 12.22
C SER A 620 18.32 -33.49 13.25
N ARG A 621 18.15 -33.05 14.49
CA ARG A 621 18.82 -33.61 15.67
C ARG A 621 17.77 -34.00 16.70
N GLU A 622 18.00 -35.12 17.36
CA GLU A 622 17.13 -35.58 18.43
C GLU A 622 17.66 -35.17 19.81
N LEU A 623 16.78 -34.62 20.64
CA LEU A 623 17.05 -34.29 22.04
C LEU A 623 15.96 -34.86 22.95
N PRO A 624 16.26 -35.15 24.23
CA PRO A 624 15.25 -35.59 25.17
C PRO A 624 14.30 -34.44 25.53
N GLY A 625 13.00 -34.70 25.47
CA GLY A 625 11.98 -33.70 25.74
C GLY A 625 10.60 -34.07 25.21
N TRP A 626 9.77 -33.05 25.01
CA TRP A 626 8.46 -33.17 24.38
C TRP A 626 8.12 -31.90 23.59
N GLN A 627 7.24 -32.06 22.60
CA GLN A 627 6.89 -31.02 21.63
C GLN A 627 5.39 -31.00 21.38
N LEU A 628 4.86 -29.79 21.17
CA LEU A 628 3.58 -29.58 20.54
C LEU A 628 3.83 -29.07 19.11
N SER A 629 3.11 -29.60 18.13
CA SER A 629 3.25 -29.16 16.74
C SER A 629 1.92 -28.95 16.04
N SER A 630 1.89 -27.91 15.20
CA SER A 630 0.75 -27.54 14.36
C SER A 630 1.20 -27.42 12.91
N PRO A 631 0.34 -27.70 11.92
CA PRO A 631 0.62 -27.41 10.51
C PRO A 631 1.12 -25.98 10.30
N GLY A 632 0.54 -24.99 10.99
CA GLY A 632 0.91 -23.58 10.86
C GLY A 632 1.06 -23.16 9.39
N ARG A 633 2.25 -22.63 9.02
CA ARG A 633 2.56 -22.13 7.67
C ARG A 633 2.48 -23.17 6.55
N ASN A 634 2.41 -24.47 6.86
CA ASN A 634 2.24 -25.53 5.86
C ASN A 634 0.80 -25.72 5.42
N TRP A 635 -0.16 -25.09 6.09
CA TRP A 635 -1.53 -25.15 5.63
C TRP A 635 -1.66 -24.41 4.29
N GLN A 636 -1.81 -25.17 3.22
CA GLN A 636 -2.35 -24.68 1.96
C GLN A 636 -3.85 -24.93 1.99
N PRO A 637 -4.71 -23.91 1.84
CA PRO A 637 -6.11 -24.16 1.56
C PRO A 637 -6.18 -25.01 0.31
N SER A 638 -6.79 -26.20 0.40
CA SER A 638 -6.97 -27.07 -0.75
C SER A 638 -7.55 -26.24 -1.90
N THR A 639 -6.94 -26.37 -3.07
CA THR A 639 -7.46 -25.81 -4.31
C THR A 639 -8.83 -26.43 -4.60
N GLY A 640 -9.89 -25.82 -4.06
CA GLY A 640 -11.27 -25.96 -4.55
C GLY A 640 -12.00 -27.29 -4.29
N GLN A 641 -11.48 -28.21 -3.48
CA GLN A 641 -12.28 -29.36 -3.01
C GLN A 641 -12.65 -29.21 -1.54
N VAL A 642 -13.96 -29.02 -1.35
CA VAL A 642 -14.73 -28.95 -0.12
C VAL A 642 -14.18 -29.94 0.91
N ALA A 643 -13.51 -29.44 1.95
CA ALA A 643 -13.36 -30.20 3.17
C ALA A 643 -14.69 -30.12 3.90
N GLU A 644 -15.58 -31.08 3.65
CA GLU A 644 -16.69 -31.34 4.57
C GLU A 644 -16.10 -31.46 5.97
N ALA A 645 -16.56 -30.58 6.87
CA ALA A 645 -16.28 -30.68 8.30
C ALA A 645 -16.82 -32.01 8.82
N ARG A 646 -16.02 -33.08 8.72
CA ARG A 646 -16.33 -34.36 9.35
C ARG A 646 -16.03 -34.25 10.84
N VAL A 647 -17.05 -33.83 11.57
CA VAL A 647 -17.20 -34.14 12.99
C VAL A 647 -17.37 -35.66 13.10
N GLY A 648 -16.26 -36.38 13.20
CA GLY A 648 -16.23 -37.83 13.24
C GLY A 648 -14.95 -38.33 13.88
N LYS A 649 -15.11 -39.13 14.93
CA LYS A 649 -14.04 -39.76 15.73
C LYS A 649 -12.94 -40.36 14.84
N GLY A 650 -11.70 -39.96 15.12
CA GLY A 650 -10.50 -40.67 14.67
C GLY A 650 -9.80 -40.04 13.47
N SER A 651 -8.66 -39.41 13.74
CA SER A 651 -7.48 -39.29 12.86
C SER A 651 -7.76 -39.19 11.35
N ILE A 652 -7.87 -37.97 10.82
CA ILE A 652 -7.63 -37.72 9.40
C ILE A 652 -6.46 -36.76 9.28
N THR A 653 -5.27 -37.34 9.20
CA THR A 653 -4.09 -36.74 8.58
C THR A 653 -4.45 -36.37 7.13
N GLN A 654 -4.75 -35.10 6.84
CA GLN A 654 -4.53 -34.60 5.48
C GLN A 654 -3.01 -34.53 5.29
N LEU A 655 -2.48 -35.54 4.58
CA LEU A 655 -1.08 -35.74 4.24
C LEU A 655 -0.13 -35.72 5.45
N ALA A 656 -0.01 -36.89 6.10
CA ALA A 656 1.27 -37.30 6.68
C ALA A 656 2.25 -37.54 5.52
N ASP A 657 2.60 -36.48 4.79
CA ASP A 657 3.76 -36.54 3.92
C ASP A 657 4.95 -36.60 4.89
N ASN A 658 5.57 -37.78 5.01
CA ASN A 658 6.81 -37.94 5.77
C ASN A 658 7.98 -37.19 5.12
N ASP A 659 7.71 -36.24 4.21
CA ASP A 659 8.68 -35.32 3.65
C ASP A 659 9.27 -34.48 4.80
N PRO A 660 10.57 -34.63 5.10
CA PRO A 660 11.27 -33.82 6.10
C PRO A 660 11.08 -32.31 5.88
N ARG A 661 10.85 -31.87 4.63
CA ARG A 661 10.60 -30.46 4.29
C ARG A 661 9.24 -29.96 4.78
N HIS A 662 8.22 -30.82 4.81
CA HIS A 662 6.92 -30.46 5.36
C HIS A 662 6.98 -30.47 6.89
N GLU A 663 7.51 -31.51 7.51
CA GLU A 663 7.64 -31.54 8.98
C GLU A 663 8.50 -30.37 9.52
N ALA A 664 9.60 -30.01 8.86
CA ALA A 664 10.46 -28.91 9.30
C ALA A 664 9.81 -27.50 9.26
N LYS A 665 8.71 -27.33 8.53
CA LYS A 665 8.00 -26.04 8.39
C LYS A 665 6.78 -25.90 9.31
N ARG A 666 6.48 -26.93 10.12
CA ARG A 666 5.43 -26.87 11.14
C ARG A 666 5.78 -25.82 12.20
N LEU A 667 4.75 -25.34 12.90
CA LEU A 667 4.94 -24.53 14.09
C LEU A 667 5.21 -25.48 15.28
N PHE A 668 6.29 -25.25 16.02
CA PHE A 668 6.72 -26.12 17.13
C PHE A 668 6.87 -25.34 18.44
N PHE A 669 6.17 -25.77 19.49
CA PHE A 669 6.48 -25.41 20.87
C PHE A 669 7.32 -26.53 21.48
N THR A 670 8.56 -26.24 21.87
CA THR A 670 9.56 -27.27 22.18
C THR A 670 10.09 -27.19 23.59
N VAL A 671 9.89 -28.26 24.37
CA VAL A 671 10.42 -28.40 25.74
C VAL A 671 11.54 -29.43 25.74
N ILE A 672 12.76 -28.99 26.05
CA ILE A 672 13.94 -29.86 26.21
C ILE A 672 14.14 -30.12 27.70
N THR A 673 14.29 -31.38 28.11
CA THR A 673 14.42 -31.76 29.53
C THR A 673 15.87 -32.00 29.96
N GLN A 674 16.83 -31.86 29.06
CA GLN A 674 18.26 -31.97 29.36
C GLN A 674 18.90 -30.57 29.35
N TRP A 675 19.29 -30.11 30.54
CA TRP A 675 19.95 -28.82 30.74
C TRP A 675 21.29 -28.98 31.49
N PRO A 676 22.38 -28.31 31.05
CA PRO A 676 22.47 -27.44 29.87
C PRO A 676 22.25 -28.21 28.56
N VAL A 677 21.69 -27.55 27.55
CA VAL A 677 21.34 -28.19 26.27
C VAL A 677 22.63 -28.56 25.54
N PRO A 678 22.84 -29.83 25.13
CA PRO A 678 24.05 -30.20 24.41
C PRO A 678 24.24 -29.38 23.14
N ALA A 679 25.41 -28.74 22.96
CA ALA A 679 25.70 -27.98 21.74
C ALA A 679 25.74 -28.90 20.49
N PRO A 680 25.29 -28.42 19.32
CA PRO A 680 25.60 -29.07 18.05
C PRO A 680 27.10 -28.95 17.76
N PRO A 681 27.64 -29.83 16.89
CA PRO A 681 29.04 -29.72 16.48
C PRO A 681 29.30 -28.37 15.79
N GLU A 682 30.51 -27.84 15.97
CA GLU A 682 30.96 -26.66 15.26
C GLU A 682 30.84 -26.89 13.75
N SER A 683 30.32 -25.88 13.02
CA SER A 683 30.35 -25.93 11.56
C SER A 683 31.81 -26.01 11.12
N PRO A 684 32.15 -26.83 10.10
CA PRO A 684 33.49 -26.84 9.55
C PRO A 684 33.85 -25.41 9.16
N LYS A 685 35.02 -24.92 9.57
CA LYS A 685 35.55 -23.63 9.11
C LYS A 685 35.63 -23.73 7.60
N VAL A 686 34.66 -23.13 6.91
CA VAL A 686 34.74 -22.97 5.47
C VAL A 686 35.90 -22.01 5.25
N GLU A 687 37.08 -22.54 4.91
CA GLU A 687 38.14 -21.75 4.30
C GLU A 687 37.50 -21.01 3.13
N ASN A 688 37.40 -19.68 3.27
CA ASN A 688 36.83 -18.72 2.34
C ASN A 688 36.27 -19.36 1.07
N SER A 689 35.00 -19.75 1.14
CA SER A 689 34.24 -20.10 -0.06
C SER A 689 34.37 -18.93 -1.06
N PRO A 690 34.65 -19.20 -2.35
CA PRO A 690 34.85 -18.18 -3.38
C PRO A 690 33.60 -17.31 -3.64
N PHE A 691 32.49 -17.54 -2.92
CA PHE A 691 31.29 -16.70 -3.02
C PHE A 691 31.42 -15.29 -2.42
N LYS A 692 32.43 -15.00 -1.57
CA LYS A 692 32.71 -13.61 -1.16
C LYS A 692 33.29 -12.74 -2.29
N THR A 693 33.86 -13.35 -3.33
CA THR A 693 34.47 -12.64 -4.46
C THR A 693 33.43 -12.01 -5.40
N TRP A 694 32.17 -12.47 -5.39
CA TRP A 694 31.11 -11.90 -6.23
C TRP A 694 30.51 -10.59 -5.68
N GLN A 695 30.62 -10.34 -4.36
CA GLN A 695 30.23 -9.04 -3.79
C GLN A 695 31.33 -7.99 -3.90
N GLN A 696 32.59 -8.39 -4.08
CA GLN A 696 33.72 -7.48 -4.29
C GLN A 696 33.97 -7.12 -5.76
N SER A 697 33.35 -7.81 -6.73
CA SER A 697 33.44 -7.48 -8.16
C SER A 697 32.41 -6.46 -8.65
N LEU A 698 31.53 -5.95 -7.77
CA LEU A 698 30.55 -4.91 -8.08
C LEU A 698 30.94 -3.50 -7.57
N THR A 699 32.18 -3.30 -7.13
CA THR A 699 32.74 -1.95 -7.04
C THR A 699 33.04 -1.46 -8.46
N VAL A 700 32.09 -0.70 -9.02
CA VAL A 700 32.30 0.13 -10.21
C VAL A 700 33.48 1.07 -9.93
N PRO A 701 34.52 1.12 -10.79
CA PRO A 701 35.57 2.12 -10.66
C PRO A 701 34.98 3.51 -10.91
N LYS A 702 35.41 4.48 -10.11
CA LYS A 702 35.01 5.90 -10.13
C LYS A 702 35.03 6.52 -11.52
#